data_AF-A0A250XHJ1-F1
#
_entry.id   AF-A0A250XHJ1-F1
#
_cell.length_a   1.000
_cell.length_b   1.000
_cell.length_c   1.000
_cell.angle_alpha   90.00
_cell.angle_beta   90.00
_cell.angle_gamma   90.00
#
_symmetry.space_group_name_H-M   'P 1'
#
loop_
_entity.id
_entity.type
_entity.pdbx_description
1 polymer ?
#
loop_
_entity_poly.entity_id
_entity_poly.type
_entity_poly.pdbx_seq_one_letter_code
_entity_poly.pdbx_strand_id
1 'polypeptide(L)'
;MTQNNFSYSSKDVAVIGSGISGLSAAWLLHRNGANVTLYEKETTCGGHTLTDTTSDFPVDLGFQVYNLTTYPNLVGFFEQLGVDTAPSDMSFALSMDDGQLEWGSDNLNSVFAQRKNMYNPSFLRMLYEVTRFGKEAPKVLEPTSQQQYKDMSLGDYLKEKKFSHSFIYNYVVPMCAAVWSVPNAQVLNFPVQMLIRFWVNHHLLDIFQRPLWRVVKGRSQEYVKRVISELRDVRTGRPVASIKRPSAKGGGKVIITTEQGEMDQFDAVVLATHSDISMRLLGEDISPDEKEVLSAIPYNDNDVYLHTDVTLMPRNRKTWSSWNLIGRSDAEDTSAVCVSYYVNRLQELPAGASDLFVTLNPLHPPAADKVIRRLSLAHPVFSFSSVSAQGRLAELQGHRGTFYAGAWCGYGFHEDGIKSAVAAVTSMGAKIPWEPRSTSPKSTWMEQLYMSLFDQYAKATFTSGFLRVILPSGHELLYGSKDSVVVPGAKGDEWRGRPVPCATLRVFNFDFFRKIILRHDTGLGEAYMERDFETDSIGGLMSVILANAEATEVHRGKMGFLNWVGDKLLWLAHLGRPNTIAGSRRNIEEHYDAGNAMYRLFLDESMMYSSAIHNEGETLYQAQMNKLDAIIKQADIKEGDHVLEIGCGWGGFAIRAAQTTGCRVTGLTISKEQLSEATARVKAAGLENKVTLLFCDYRDCPGAGTYDKVVSIEMIEAVGHEHLPPYFSVIGNMLKPGGKAVIQAISVPDERYEAYSRCSDFIREHIFPGGHLPSVGAMVEASRGTGLDLKGVTDIGPHYAITLRAWREAWEKRRDEILALGYSDRFWRKFRFYFVYCEAGFDYRYIHNFHLVWVKKEMEEGREALGGGHRGNTGAAAFLSEVRNEVPSDPITQVLLAVYFFLAGLLVKGHPFMWLLPVVSCVCGAAHFSLNRLSNRLLPFYRTLSPEKQAWWCADLAHLVFSSAVSTCSLMHVLSAPGALLPGRQAPPFSPSSLYSVSCALACASAGFFAFHLWVAVRYRLYSSSYKPIAHYTLLLLLFVVGAYRGVSLSLLSATLVGELSNVPFLAGKLLNLAGASGPSRVSSVVLGSEKVLLALTIVVHTVILVLVAASRSSFGRASYHCVALLGLGYCNITHWHRVHQIRTRQKAAEAIQGPTESASSRAVTSAGLPVELAWRTQQMTDVSSKGIATRLVQEAVGSSGVDGSSFKLHQA
;
A
#
# COMPACT_ATOMS: atom_id res chain seq x y z
N MET A 1 37.92 -27.84 0.09
CA MET A 1 38.21 -26.57 -0.60
C MET A 1 38.24 -25.47 0.44
N THR A 2 39.43 -25.09 0.86
CA THR A 2 39.69 -24.05 1.86
C THR A 2 39.36 -22.67 1.26
N GLN A 3 38.36 -21.99 1.82
CA GLN A 3 38.10 -20.57 1.54
C GLN A 3 39.27 -19.76 2.10
N ASN A 4 40.23 -19.40 1.23
CA ASN A 4 41.21 -18.39 1.56
C ASN A 4 40.50 -17.03 1.63
N ASN A 5 40.42 -16.46 2.84
CA ASN A 5 40.04 -15.07 3.08
C ASN A 5 41.10 -14.13 2.46
N PHE A 6 40.92 -13.78 1.19
CA PHE A 6 41.71 -12.73 0.53
C PHE A 6 41.09 -11.36 0.84
N SER A 7 41.78 -10.53 1.64
CA SER A 7 41.45 -9.12 1.82
C SER A 7 41.78 -8.34 0.54
N TYR A 8 40.78 -7.65 -0.03
CA TYR A 8 40.78 -7.12 -1.40
C TYR A 8 41.40 -5.71 -1.53
N SER A 9 41.57 -4.96 -0.43
CA SER A 9 41.77 -3.50 -0.44
C SER A 9 43.17 -2.98 -0.84
N SER A 10 43.96 -3.71 -1.65
CA SER A 10 45.32 -3.30 -2.02
C SER A 10 45.89 -3.90 -3.31
N LYS A 11 45.08 -4.53 -4.17
CA LYS A 11 45.56 -5.16 -5.42
C LYS A 11 45.65 -4.17 -6.57
N ASP A 12 46.71 -4.28 -7.37
CA ASP A 12 46.85 -3.59 -8.65
C ASP A 12 46.26 -4.47 -9.77
N VAL A 13 45.26 -3.95 -10.49
CA VAL A 13 44.54 -4.72 -11.52
C VAL A 13 44.52 -3.96 -12.84
N ALA A 14 44.96 -4.63 -13.91
CA ALA A 14 44.77 -4.14 -15.28
C ALA A 14 43.41 -4.57 -15.82
N VAL A 15 42.68 -3.67 -16.46
CA VAL A 15 41.49 -3.98 -17.25
C VAL A 15 41.78 -3.62 -18.71
N ILE A 16 41.69 -4.61 -19.61
CA ILE A 16 42.02 -4.42 -21.02
C ILE A 16 40.73 -4.36 -21.84
N GLY A 17 40.49 -3.23 -22.50
CA GLY A 17 39.28 -2.91 -23.25
C GLY A 17 38.27 -2.13 -22.40
N SER A 18 37.73 -1.03 -22.95
CA SER A 18 36.76 -0.14 -22.28
C SER A 18 35.33 -0.28 -22.83
N GLY A 19 34.99 -1.44 -23.40
CA GLY A 19 33.60 -1.81 -23.63
C GLY A 19 32.80 -1.87 -22.32
N ILE A 20 31.50 -2.13 -22.40
CA ILE A 20 30.64 -2.18 -21.21
C ILE A 20 31.17 -3.13 -20.13
N SER A 21 31.71 -4.30 -20.52
CA SER A 21 32.34 -5.24 -19.60
C SER A 21 33.55 -4.64 -18.87
N GLY A 22 34.40 -3.91 -19.60
CA GLY A 22 35.60 -3.31 -19.05
C GLY A 22 35.31 -2.13 -18.16
N LEU A 23 34.40 -1.23 -18.58
CA LEU A 23 33.95 -0.10 -17.76
C LEU A 23 33.32 -0.58 -16.46
N SER A 24 32.41 -1.56 -16.52
CA SER A 24 31.78 -2.10 -15.31
C SER A 24 32.77 -2.84 -14.42
N ALA A 25 33.70 -3.62 -14.98
CA ALA A 25 34.75 -4.29 -14.20
C ALA A 25 35.65 -3.26 -13.51
N ALA A 26 36.20 -2.30 -14.26
CA ALA A 26 37.09 -1.27 -13.74
C ALA A 26 36.42 -0.46 -12.62
N TRP A 27 35.18 -0.04 -12.84
CA TRP A 27 34.41 0.72 -11.85
C TRP A 27 34.13 -0.08 -10.57
N LEU A 28 33.69 -1.34 -10.70
CA LEU A 28 33.41 -2.21 -9.55
C LEU A 28 34.68 -2.50 -8.74
N LEU A 29 35.79 -2.83 -9.40
CA LEU A 29 37.07 -3.09 -8.74
C LEU A 29 37.55 -1.83 -8.00
N HIS A 30 37.47 -0.66 -8.65
CA HIS A 30 37.83 0.64 -8.06
C HIS A 30 37.01 0.95 -6.79
N ARG A 31 35.68 0.79 -6.85
CA ARG A 31 34.78 1.02 -5.70
C ARG A 31 34.98 0.02 -4.56
N ASN A 32 35.54 -1.15 -4.84
CA ASN A 32 35.94 -2.12 -3.82
C ASN A 32 37.37 -1.86 -3.28
N GLY A 33 38.04 -0.81 -3.73
CA GLY A 33 39.34 -0.36 -3.21
C GLY A 33 40.57 -0.91 -3.94
N ALA A 34 40.41 -1.51 -5.13
CA ALA A 34 41.55 -1.89 -5.97
C ALA A 34 42.15 -0.68 -6.71
N ASN A 35 43.45 -0.73 -6.96
CA ASN A 35 44.12 0.20 -7.87
C ASN A 35 43.93 -0.32 -9.30
N VAL A 36 43.15 0.40 -10.11
CA VAL A 36 42.76 -0.05 -11.44
C VAL A 36 43.41 0.82 -12.51
N THR A 37 44.04 0.17 -13.49
CA THR A 37 44.46 0.81 -14.75
C THR A 37 43.61 0.25 -15.88
N LEU A 38 42.86 1.12 -16.55
CA LEU A 38 42.04 0.75 -17.72
C LEU A 38 42.79 1.08 -19.01
N TYR A 39 43.03 0.08 -19.86
CA TYR A 39 43.65 0.24 -21.18
C TYR A 39 42.59 0.23 -22.28
N GLU A 40 42.65 1.20 -23.17
CA GLU A 40 41.81 1.29 -24.36
C GLU A 40 42.68 1.57 -25.60
N LYS A 41 42.46 0.79 -26.67
CA LYS A 41 43.18 0.94 -27.93
C LYS A 41 42.77 2.22 -28.67
N GLU A 42 41.49 2.58 -28.61
CA GLU A 42 40.94 3.76 -29.25
C GLU A 42 41.23 5.02 -28.43
N THR A 43 41.10 6.19 -29.05
CA THR A 43 41.29 7.48 -28.36
C THR A 43 40.15 7.83 -27.39
N THR A 44 39.03 7.10 -27.47
CA THR A 44 37.82 7.28 -26.64
C THR A 44 37.38 5.97 -26.01
N CYS A 45 36.87 6.02 -24.78
CA CYS A 45 36.31 4.84 -24.12
C CYS A 45 34.88 4.51 -24.57
N GLY A 46 34.49 3.23 -24.45
CA GLY A 46 33.11 2.77 -24.63
C GLY A 46 32.95 1.56 -25.55
N GLY A 47 33.86 1.36 -26.52
CA GLY A 47 33.74 0.30 -27.53
C GLY A 47 32.43 0.44 -28.32
N HIS A 48 31.56 -0.58 -28.27
CA HIS A 48 30.21 -0.54 -28.87
C HIS A 48 29.26 0.44 -28.15
N THR A 49 29.64 0.97 -26.99
CA THR A 49 28.98 2.11 -26.36
C THR A 49 29.45 3.38 -27.05
N LEU A 50 28.87 3.68 -28.21
CA LEU A 50 29.34 4.73 -29.09
C LEU A 50 28.23 5.72 -29.40
N THR A 51 28.41 6.96 -28.95
CA THR A 51 27.55 8.09 -29.33
C THR A 51 28.27 8.94 -30.38
N ASP A 52 27.63 9.15 -31.53
CA ASP A 52 28.02 10.17 -32.50
C ASP A 52 27.51 11.55 -32.08
N THR A 53 28.35 12.56 -32.26
CA THR A 53 28.03 13.97 -31.96
C THR A 53 28.27 14.88 -33.16
N THR A 54 28.49 14.31 -34.35
CA THR A 54 28.74 15.03 -35.60
C THR A 54 27.46 15.32 -36.38
N SER A 55 26.40 14.54 -36.16
CA SER A 55 25.05 14.87 -36.61
C SER A 55 24.41 16.01 -35.80
N ASP A 56 23.30 16.56 -36.32
CA ASP A 56 22.52 17.64 -35.68
C ASP A 56 22.06 17.30 -34.25
N PHE A 57 21.96 16.01 -33.93
CA PHE A 57 21.64 15.50 -32.60
C PHE A 57 22.62 14.38 -32.21
N PRO A 58 22.92 14.19 -30.91
CA PRO A 58 23.67 13.02 -30.46
C PRO A 58 22.92 11.71 -30.73
N VAL A 59 23.57 10.76 -31.41
CA VAL A 59 22.99 9.47 -31.83
C VAL A 59 23.85 8.31 -31.34
N ASP A 60 23.25 7.35 -30.64
CA ASP A 60 23.92 6.09 -30.33
C ASP A 60 24.00 5.18 -31.58
N LEU A 61 25.20 4.68 -31.91
CA LEU A 61 25.46 3.88 -33.12
C LEU A 61 25.61 2.37 -32.84
N GLY A 62 25.96 2.00 -31.61
CA GLY A 62 26.09 0.59 -31.19
C GLY A 62 24.99 0.20 -30.20
N PHE A 63 25.28 0.31 -28.90
CA PHE A 63 24.25 0.14 -27.87
C PHE A 63 23.27 1.32 -27.86
N GLN A 64 22.01 1.03 -28.20
CA GLN A 64 20.98 2.06 -28.34
C GLN A 64 19.91 2.00 -27.25
N VAL A 65 19.52 0.80 -26.80
CA VAL A 65 18.32 0.58 -25.98
C VAL A 65 18.46 -0.54 -24.96
N TYR A 66 17.66 -0.48 -23.90
CA TYR A 66 17.51 -1.53 -22.90
C TYR A 66 16.09 -1.56 -22.31
N ASN A 67 15.78 -2.52 -21.45
CA ASN A 67 14.53 -2.53 -20.69
C ASN A 67 14.74 -3.09 -19.27
N LEU A 68 13.80 -2.84 -18.36
CA LEU A 68 13.94 -3.21 -16.94
C LEU A 68 13.86 -4.71 -16.66
N THR A 69 13.26 -5.47 -17.56
CA THR A 69 13.03 -6.90 -17.39
C THR A 69 14.27 -7.71 -17.75
N THR A 70 14.87 -7.40 -18.89
CA THR A 70 15.96 -8.21 -19.46
C THR A 70 17.35 -7.73 -19.04
N TYR A 71 17.49 -6.51 -18.51
CA TYR A 71 18.77 -5.88 -18.19
C TYR A 71 18.95 -5.52 -16.69
N PRO A 72 18.78 -6.47 -15.75
CA PRO A 72 18.77 -6.16 -14.33
C PRO A 72 20.11 -5.63 -13.80
N ASN A 73 21.26 -6.07 -14.33
CA ASN A 73 22.55 -5.53 -13.91
C ASN A 73 22.80 -4.13 -14.47
N LEU A 74 22.48 -3.90 -15.74
CA LEU A 74 22.59 -2.56 -16.35
C LEU A 74 21.72 -1.53 -15.63
N VAL A 75 20.49 -1.92 -15.24
CA VAL A 75 19.62 -1.07 -14.43
C VAL A 75 20.27 -0.74 -13.10
N GLY A 76 20.76 -1.75 -12.36
CA GLY A 76 21.46 -1.53 -11.10
C GLY A 76 22.69 -0.62 -11.25
N PHE A 77 23.44 -0.79 -12.33
CA PHE A 77 24.59 0.04 -12.66
C PHE A 77 24.21 1.50 -12.92
N PHE A 78 23.18 1.75 -13.73
CA PHE A 78 22.67 3.11 -13.98
C PHE A 78 22.15 3.79 -12.73
N GLU A 79 21.45 3.06 -11.84
CA GLU A 79 20.99 3.60 -10.56
C GLU A 79 22.14 4.04 -9.66
N GLN A 80 23.23 3.27 -9.61
CA GLN A 80 24.41 3.65 -8.80
C GLN A 80 25.16 4.84 -9.38
N LEU A 81 25.19 4.97 -10.71
CA LEU A 81 25.83 6.09 -11.39
C LEU A 81 24.95 7.36 -11.44
N GLY A 82 23.67 7.28 -11.06
CA GLY A 82 22.73 8.40 -11.24
C GLY A 82 22.50 8.74 -12.72
N VAL A 83 22.38 7.71 -13.57
CA VAL A 83 22.14 7.84 -15.01
C VAL A 83 20.63 7.76 -15.27
N ASP A 84 20.05 8.86 -15.78
CA ASP A 84 18.63 8.92 -16.10
C ASP A 84 18.34 8.39 -17.52
N THR A 85 17.12 7.87 -17.71
CA THR A 85 16.67 7.22 -18.93
C THR A 85 15.25 7.64 -19.31
N ALA A 86 14.89 7.46 -20.58
CA ALA A 86 13.59 7.80 -21.15
C ALA A 86 12.96 6.61 -21.89
N PRO A 87 11.62 6.53 -22.00
CA PRO A 87 10.93 5.57 -22.84
C PRO A 87 11.41 5.56 -24.30
N SER A 88 11.30 4.41 -24.95
CA SER A 88 11.73 4.17 -26.32
C SER A 88 10.76 3.25 -27.03
N ASP A 89 10.57 3.50 -28.32
CA ASP A 89 9.87 2.57 -29.20
C ASP A 89 10.82 1.45 -29.68
N MET A 90 10.27 0.27 -29.95
CA MET A 90 11.00 -0.88 -30.50
C MET A 90 10.16 -1.63 -31.54
N SER A 91 9.30 -0.90 -32.28
CA SER A 91 8.51 -1.46 -33.37
C SER A 91 9.40 -2.01 -34.48
N PHE A 92 9.01 -3.14 -35.07
CA PHE A 92 9.73 -3.83 -36.15
C PHE A 92 9.02 -3.64 -37.48
N ALA A 93 9.76 -3.67 -38.59
CA ALA A 93 9.19 -3.79 -39.91
C ALA A 93 10.01 -4.70 -40.83
N LEU A 94 9.29 -5.30 -41.77
CA LEU A 94 9.85 -6.11 -42.84
C LEU A 94 9.50 -5.48 -44.19
N SER A 95 10.51 -5.37 -45.07
CA SER A 95 10.33 -5.10 -46.50
C SER A 95 11.14 -6.13 -47.31
N MET A 96 10.43 -6.98 -48.05
CA MET A 96 11.04 -8.02 -48.89
C MET A 96 10.83 -7.72 -50.37
N ASP A 97 11.82 -8.11 -51.17
CA ASP A 97 11.77 -8.08 -52.65
C ASP A 97 11.37 -6.72 -53.19
N ASP A 98 12.04 -5.66 -52.71
CA ASP A 98 11.79 -4.30 -53.18
C ASP A 98 10.33 -3.84 -52.93
N GLY A 99 9.77 -4.25 -51.79
CA GLY A 99 8.46 -3.85 -51.30
C GLY A 99 7.28 -4.71 -51.79
N GLN A 100 7.53 -5.87 -52.39
CA GLN A 100 6.45 -6.79 -52.79
C GLN A 100 5.65 -7.29 -51.58
N LEU A 101 6.33 -7.55 -50.47
CA LEU A 101 5.76 -7.86 -49.17
C LEU A 101 6.28 -6.88 -48.12
N GLU A 102 5.37 -6.12 -47.50
CA GLU A 102 5.69 -5.21 -46.40
C GLU A 102 4.68 -5.32 -45.26
N TRP A 103 5.17 -5.39 -44.03
CA TRP A 103 4.36 -5.31 -42.82
C TRP A 103 5.18 -4.75 -41.64
N GLY A 104 4.50 -4.08 -40.71
CA GLY A 104 5.11 -3.55 -39.49
C GLY A 104 4.37 -3.96 -38.22
N SER A 105 5.05 -4.00 -37.08
CA SER A 105 4.53 -4.50 -35.81
C SER A 105 3.92 -3.43 -34.90
N ASP A 106 3.83 -2.18 -35.35
CA ASP A 106 3.39 -1.02 -34.56
C ASP A 106 1.90 -1.12 -34.18
N ASN A 107 1.03 -1.31 -35.17
CA ASN A 107 -0.42 -1.40 -34.99
C ASN A 107 -1.08 -2.18 -36.14
N LEU A 108 -2.41 -2.39 -36.07
CA LEU A 108 -3.11 -3.13 -37.13
C LEU A 108 -3.01 -2.46 -38.52
N ASN A 109 -2.86 -1.14 -38.57
CA ASN A 109 -2.66 -0.43 -39.84
C ASN A 109 -1.27 -0.66 -40.43
N SER A 110 -0.23 -0.87 -39.61
CA SER A 110 1.11 -1.25 -40.09
C SER A 110 1.18 -2.74 -40.46
N VAL A 111 0.49 -3.63 -39.72
CA VAL A 111 0.42 -5.07 -40.04
C VAL A 111 -0.25 -5.27 -41.40
N PHE A 112 -1.37 -4.58 -41.63
CA PHE A 112 -2.10 -4.60 -42.90
C PHE A 112 -1.82 -3.34 -43.72
N ALA A 113 -0.58 -2.85 -43.73
CA ALA A 113 -0.17 -1.69 -44.51
C ALA A 113 -0.44 -1.91 -46.01
N GLN A 114 -0.23 -3.15 -46.47
CA GLN A 114 -0.72 -3.66 -47.75
C GLN A 114 -2.08 -4.34 -47.55
N ARG A 115 -3.18 -3.66 -47.91
CA ARG A 115 -4.56 -4.13 -47.66
C ARG A 115 -4.88 -5.50 -48.29
N LYS A 116 -4.20 -5.85 -49.40
CA LYS A 116 -4.28 -7.19 -50.02
C LYS A 116 -3.95 -8.33 -49.04
N ASN A 117 -3.13 -8.08 -48.02
CA ASN A 117 -2.71 -9.08 -47.04
C ASN A 117 -3.83 -9.47 -46.06
N MET A 118 -4.91 -8.68 -45.93
CA MET A 118 -6.10 -9.05 -45.15
C MET A 118 -6.84 -10.26 -45.72
N TYR A 119 -6.60 -10.58 -47.00
CA TYR A 119 -7.25 -11.70 -47.71
C TYR A 119 -6.23 -12.72 -48.24
N ASN A 120 -4.94 -12.54 -47.95
CA ASN A 120 -3.87 -13.45 -48.39
C ASN A 120 -3.77 -14.64 -47.41
N PRO A 121 -4.13 -15.87 -47.81
CA PRO A 121 -4.14 -17.02 -46.89
C PRO A 121 -2.76 -17.34 -46.32
N SER A 122 -1.68 -17.13 -47.10
CA SER A 122 -0.30 -17.36 -46.67
C SER A 122 0.12 -16.37 -45.58
N PHE A 123 -0.29 -15.10 -45.71
CA PHE A 123 -0.01 -14.06 -44.72
C PHE A 123 -0.82 -14.25 -43.43
N LEU A 124 -2.12 -14.54 -43.54
CA LEU A 124 -2.95 -14.81 -42.37
C LEU A 124 -2.50 -16.07 -41.63
N ARG A 125 -2.07 -17.12 -42.37
CA ARG A 125 -1.47 -18.32 -41.78
C ARG A 125 -0.18 -18.00 -41.04
N MET A 126 0.70 -17.15 -41.58
CA MET A 126 1.89 -16.67 -40.87
C MET A 126 1.50 -16.01 -39.54
N LEU A 127 0.53 -15.08 -39.53
CA LEU A 127 0.10 -14.41 -38.30
C LEU A 127 -0.45 -15.39 -37.26
N TYR A 128 -1.24 -16.38 -37.69
CA TYR A 128 -1.68 -17.47 -36.83
C TYR A 128 -0.49 -18.28 -36.26
N GLU A 129 0.47 -18.63 -37.12
CA GLU A 129 1.67 -19.37 -36.75
C GLU A 129 2.59 -18.60 -35.79
N VAL A 130 2.64 -17.26 -35.86
CA VAL A 130 3.29 -16.42 -34.82
C VAL A 130 2.68 -16.67 -33.46
N THR A 131 1.34 -16.66 -33.35
CA THR A 131 0.67 -16.93 -32.07
C THR A 131 0.84 -18.38 -31.61
N ARG A 132 0.91 -19.34 -32.54
CA ARG A 132 1.16 -20.75 -32.27
C ARG A 132 2.57 -20.97 -31.75
N PHE A 133 3.57 -20.39 -32.42
CA PHE A 133 4.98 -20.45 -32.01
C PHE A 133 5.17 -19.83 -30.63
N GLY A 134 4.55 -18.68 -30.35
CA GLY A 134 4.55 -18.07 -29.01
C GLY A 134 4.07 -18.98 -27.89
N LYS A 135 3.13 -19.90 -28.18
CA LYS A 135 2.60 -20.88 -27.21
C LYS A 135 3.39 -22.18 -27.15
N GLU A 136 3.93 -22.64 -28.27
CA GLU A 136 4.60 -23.95 -28.39
C GLU A 136 6.11 -23.87 -28.08
N ALA A 137 6.79 -22.80 -28.50
CA ALA A 137 8.23 -22.65 -28.35
C ALA A 137 8.70 -22.72 -26.89
N PRO A 138 8.07 -22.05 -25.89
CA PRO A 138 8.52 -22.10 -24.51
C PRO A 138 8.63 -23.52 -23.92
N LYS A 139 7.84 -24.47 -24.43
CA LYS A 139 7.86 -25.88 -23.99
C LYS A 139 9.20 -26.57 -24.24
N VAL A 140 10.00 -26.06 -25.18
CA VAL A 140 11.37 -26.54 -25.45
C VAL A 140 12.28 -26.36 -24.22
N LEU A 141 11.96 -25.40 -23.35
CA LEU A 141 12.73 -25.10 -22.14
C LEU A 141 12.22 -25.85 -20.90
N GLU A 142 11.13 -26.62 -21.00
CA GLU A 142 10.61 -27.41 -19.87
C GLU A 142 11.59 -28.53 -19.50
N PRO A 143 11.84 -28.80 -18.20
CA PRO A 143 12.82 -29.80 -17.76
C PRO A 143 12.62 -31.19 -18.38
N THR A 144 11.37 -31.59 -18.63
CA THR A 144 10.98 -32.87 -19.25
C THR A 144 11.39 -32.99 -20.71
N SER A 145 11.55 -31.86 -21.40
CA SER A 145 11.78 -31.79 -22.85
C SER A 145 13.18 -31.31 -23.21
N GLN A 146 13.95 -30.75 -22.26
CA GLN A 146 15.27 -30.19 -22.53
C GLN A 146 16.25 -31.20 -23.15
N GLN A 147 16.22 -32.46 -22.74
CA GLN A 147 17.15 -33.44 -23.31
C GLN A 147 16.84 -33.74 -24.80
N GLN A 148 15.57 -33.70 -25.19
CA GLN A 148 15.14 -33.95 -26.58
C GLN A 148 15.68 -32.87 -27.53
N TYR A 149 15.71 -31.61 -27.09
CA TYR A 149 16.01 -30.46 -27.96
C TYR A 149 17.44 -29.94 -27.83
N LYS A 150 18.30 -30.58 -27.02
CA LYS A 150 19.65 -30.11 -26.68
C LYS A 150 20.52 -29.89 -27.92
N ASP A 151 20.51 -30.85 -28.84
CA ASP A 151 21.36 -30.89 -30.04
C ASP A 151 20.58 -30.56 -31.31
N MET A 152 19.38 -29.98 -31.18
CA MET A 152 18.48 -29.69 -32.30
C MET A 152 18.70 -28.27 -32.84
N SER A 153 18.77 -28.15 -34.17
CA SER A 153 18.80 -26.85 -34.86
C SER A 153 17.41 -26.21 -34.91
N LEU A 154 17.36 -24.89 -35.12
CA LEU A 154 16.11 -24.18 -35.37
C LEU A 154 15.38 -24.72 -36.61
N GLY A 155 16.12 -25.00 -37.69
CA GLY A 155 15.56 -25.52 -38.93
C GLY A 155 14.88 -26.88 -38.73
N ASP A 156 15.53 -27.80 -38.01
CA ASP A 156 14.97 -29.11 -37.71
C ASP A 156 13.72 -29.01 -36.84
N TYR A 157 13.73 -28.13 -35.83
CA TYR A 157 12.57 -27.87 -34.99
C TYR A 157 11.38 -27.34 -35.80
N LEU A 158 11.60 -26.34 -36.66
CA LEU A 158 10.54 -25.73 -37.47
C LEU A 158 9.94 -26.73 -38.47
N LYS A 159 10.78 -27.61 -39.03
CA LYS A 159 10.38 -28.70 -39.91
C LYS A 159 9.58 -29.78 -39.17
N GLU A 160 10.04 -30.20 -37.98
CA GLU A 160 9.34 -31.18 -37.13
C GLU A 160 7.94 -30.69 -36.74
N LYS A 161 7.82 -29.40 -36.34
CA LYS A 161 6.55 -28.79 -35.95
C LYS A 161 5.68 -28.33 -37.14
N LYS A 162 6.14 -28.55 -38.38
CA LYS A 162 5.44 -28.27 -39.65
C LYS A 162 5.01 -26.80 -39.80
N PHE A 163 5.90 -25.87 -39.48
CA PHE A 163 5.66 -24.44 -39.74
C PHE A 163 5.73 -24.12 -41.24
N SER A 164 4.97 -23.11 -41.69
CA SER A 164 4.91 -22.76 -43.11
C SER A 164 6.15 -21.99 -43.59
N HIS A 165 6.44 -22.07 -44.89
CA HIS A 165 7.51 -21.28 -45.52
C HIS A 165 7.36 -19.78 -45.26
N SER A 166 6.13 -19.25 -45.29
CA SER A 166 5.86 -17.84 -45.02
C SER A 166 6.25 -17.44 -43.60
N PHE A 167 5.93 -18.28 -42.60
CA PHE A 167 6.34 -18.02 -41.22
C PHE A 167 7.86 -18.11 -41.01
N ILE A 168 8.51 -19.09 -41.63
CA ILE A 168 9.96 -19.27 -41.51
C ILE A 168 10.69 -18.05 -42.11
N TYR A 169 10.41 -17.71 -43.36
CA TYR A 169 11.20 -16.73 -44.12
C TYR A 169 10.67 -15.29 -44.09
N ASN A 170 9.43 -15.05 -43.68
CA ASN A 170 8.88 -13.69 -43.53
C ASN A 170 8.69 -13.26 -42.07
N TYR A 171 9.08 -14.09 -41.10
CA TYR A 171 9.00 -13.74 -39.67
C TYR A 171 10.21 -14.24 -38.87
N VAL A 172 10.41 -15.55 -38.73
CA VAL A 172 11.43 -16.10 -37.81
C VAL A 172 12.85 -15.78 -38.29
N VAL A 173 13.18 -16.13 -39.53
CA VAL A 173 14.52 -15.92 -40.08
C VAL A 173 14.87 -14.43 -40.12
N PRO A 174 14.03 -13.54 -40.69
CA PRO A 174 14.29 -12.11 -40.66
C PRO A 174 14.49 -11.54 -39.25
N MET A 175 13.66 -11.94 -38.28
CA MET A 175 13.78 -11.45 -36.91
C MET A 175 15.09 -11.87 -36.27
N CYS A 176 15.51 -13.12 -36.43
CA CYS A 176 16.80 -13.59 -35.90
C CYS A 176 17.98 -12.92 -36.61
N ALA A 177 17.91 -12.83 -37.94
CA ALA A 177 18.96 -12.21 -38.73
C ALA A 177 19.14 -10.73 -38.36
N ALA A 178 18.05 -10.01 -38.07
CA ALA A 178 18.12 -8.63 -37.58
C ALA A 178 18.78 -8.51 -36.20
N VAL A 179 18.53 -9.47 -35.30
CA VAL A 179 19.04 -9.46 -33.93
C VAL A 179 20.55 -9.76 -33.86
N TRP A 180 21.04 -10.71 -34.66
CA TRP A 180 22.45 -11.13 -34.64
C TRP A 180 23.28 -10.67 -35.86
N SER A 181 22.66 -9.97 -36.81
CA SER A 181 23.31 -9.46 -38.03
C SER A 181 23.99 -10.58 -38.84
N VAL A 182 23.38 -11.77 -38.89
CA VAL A 182 23.89 -12.95 -39.61
C VAL A 182 23.11 -13.20 -40.90
N PRO A 183 23.69 -13.86 -41.92
CA PRO A 183 22.97 -14.28 -43.12
C PRO A 183 21.79 -15.20 -42.79
N ASN A 184 20.73 -15.13 -43.61
CA ASN A 184 19.50 -15.91 -43.43
C ASN A 184 19.75 -17.43 -43.33
N ALA A 185 20.66 -17.96 -44.15
CA ALA A 185 21.01 -19.37 -44.16
C ALA A 185 21.64 -19.85 -42.84
N GLN A 186 22.35 -18.97 -42.12
CA GLN A 186 23.01 -19.31 -40.87
C GLN A 186 22.03 -19.43 -39.70
N VAL A 187 20.95 -18.64 -39.71
CA VAL A 187 19.94 -18.62 -38.64
C VAL A 187 19.33 -20.00 -38.40
N LEU A 188 19.07 -20.77 -39.47
CA LEU A 188 18.45 -22.09 -39.34
C LEU A 188 19.34 -23.11 -38.61
N ASN A 189 20.64 -22.87 -38.55
CA ASN A 189 21.60 -23.74 -37.87
C ASN A 189 21.77 -23.39 -36.38
N PHE A 190 21.09 -22.36 -35.87
CA PHE A 190 21.20 -21.96 -34.47
C PHE A 190 20.64 -23.05 -33.53
N PRO A 191 21.26 -23.27 -32.35
CA PRO A 191 20.71 -24.15 -31.34
C PRO A 191 19.32 -23.67 -30.89
N VAL A 192 18.29 -24.49 -31.05
CA VAL A 192 16.89 -24.08 -30.82
C VAL A 192 16.65 -23.64 -29.38
N GLN A 193 17.28 -24.30 -28.40
CA GLN A 193 17.15 -23.94 -26.99
C GLN A 193 17.72 -22.56 -26.67
N MET A 194 18.86 -22.23 -27.27
CA MET A 194 19.49 -20.93 -27.09
C MET A 194 18.57 -19.82 -27.61
N LEU A 195 18.05 -20.00 -28.82
CA LEU A 195 17.15 -19.04 -29.46
C LEU A 195 15.87 -18.86 -28.66
N ILE A 196 15.19 -19.95 -28.30
CA ILE A 196 13.92 -19.87 -27.57
C ILE A 196 14.14 -19.24 -26.19
N ARG A 197 15.24 -19.58 -25.49
CA ARG A 197 15.59 -18.94 -24.22
C ARG A 197 15.80 -17.45 -24.39
N PHE A 198 16.48 -17.01 -25.46
CA PHE A 198 16.61 -15.60 -25.77
C PHE A 198 15.24 -14.93 -25.99
N TRP A 199 14.39 -15.50 -26.83
CA TRP A 199 13.08 -14.94 -27.16
C TRP A 199 12.13 -14.87 -25.96
N VAL A 200 12.16 -15.88 -25.08
CA VAL A 200 11.42 -15.87 -23.80
C VAL A 200 11.93 -14.75 -22.89
N ASN A 201 13.26 -14.65 -22.69
CA ASN A 201 13.87 -13.65 -21.82
C ASN A 201 13.68 -12.21 -22.31
N HIS A 202 13.59 -12.01 -23.63
CA HIS A 202 13.41 -10.70 -24.27
C HIS A 202 11.94 -10.38 -24.61
N HIS A 203 10.99 -11.22 -24.19
CA HIS A 203 9.56 -11.03 -24.43
C HIS A 203 9.18 -10.90 -25.93
N LEU A 204 9.96 -11.50 -26.83
CA LEU A 204 9.70 -11.48 -28.28
C LEU A 204 8.53 -12.41 -28.67
N LEU A 205 8.16 -13.34 -27.79
CA LEU A 205 6.99 -14.21 -27.95
C LEU A 205 5.69 -13.60 -27.43
N ASP A 206 5.76 -12.52 -26.64
CA ASP A 206 4.60 -11.91 -26.01
C ASP A 206 3.93 -10.91 -26.97
N ILE A 207 2.62 -11.04 -27.18
CA ILE A 207 1.87 -10.13 -28.07
C ILE A 207 1.42 -8.87 -27.32
N PHE A 208 1.02 -9.03 -26.06
CA PHE A 208 0.53 -7.98 -25.16
C PHE A 208 1.40 -7.89 -23.91
N GLN A 209 1.32 -6.77 -23.17
CA GLN A 209 2.08 -6.55 -21.93
C GLN A 209 3.59 -6.77 -22.11
N ARG A 210 4.14 -6.26 -23.21
CA ARG A 210 5.58 -6.26 -23.47
C ARG A 210 6.29 -5.23 -22.58
N PRO A 211 7.57 -5.45 -22.25
CA PRO A 211 8.36 -4.44 -21.55
C PRO A 211 8.53 -3.20 -22.43
N LEU A 212 8.47 -2.03 -21.81
CA LEU A 212 8.79 -0.76 -22.45
C LEU A 212 10.31 -0.65 -22.57
N TRP A 213 10.77 -0.40 -23.79
CA TRP A 213 12.17 -0.12 -24.05
C TRP A 213 12.53 1.29 -23.60
N ARG A 214 13.82 1.51 -23.36
CA ARG A 214 14.34 2.75 -22.80
C ARG A 214 15.68 3.10 -23.43
N VAL A 215 15.95 4.39 -23.53
CA VAL A 215 17.23 4.98 -23.95
C VAL A 215 17.84 5.78 -22.80
N VAL A 216 19.17 5.94 -22.82
CA VAL A 216 19.88 6.82 -21.87
C VAL A 216 19.65 8.28 -22.27
N LYS A 217 19.21 9.13 -21.32
CA LYS A 217 19.12 10.57 -21.58
C LYS A 217 20.52 11.14 -21.75
N GLY A 218 20.73 11.90 -22.83
CA GLY A 218 22.07 12.35 -23.21
C GLY A 218 22.93 11.31 -23.92
N ARG A 219 22.34 10.14 -24.24
CA ARG A 219 22.96 8.99 -24.94
C ARG A 219 23.97 8.21 -24.10
N SER A 220 24.41 7.08 -24.65
CA SER A 220 25.24 6.11 -23.94
C SER A 220 26.58 6.67 -23.44
N GLN A 221 27.12 7.73 -24.06
CA GLN A 221 28.28 8.48 -23.57
C GLN A 221 28.15 8.96 -22.11
N GLU A 222 26.93 9.16 -21.59
CA GLU A 222 26.72 9.77 -20.29
C GLU A 222 27.14 8.90 -19.11
N TYR A 223 26.92 7.58 -19.20
CA TYR A 223 27.43 6.68 -18.17
C TYR A 223 28.92 6.40 -18.35
N VAL A 224 29.43 6.44 -19.59
CA VAL A 224 30.88 6.33 -19.86
C VAL A 224 31.62 7.47 -19.18
N LYS A 225 31.19 8.73 -19.39
CA LYS A 225 31.78 9.91 -18.74
C LYS A 225 31.78 9.79 -17.20
N ARG A 226 30.66 9.36 -16.61
CA ARG A 226 30.55 9.16 -15.15
C ARG A 226 31.53 8.13 -14.63
N VAL A 227 31.62 6.96 -15.27
CA VAL A 227 32.59 5.92 -14.88
C VAL A 227 34.01 6.44 -14.97
N ILE A 228 34.38 7.04 -16.11
CA ILE A 228 35.74 7.55 -16.33
C ILE A 228 36.10 8.65 -15.31
N SER A 229 35.15 9.51 -14.94
CA SER A 229 35.39 10.56 -13.95
C SER A 229 35.72 10.06 -12.53
N GLU A 230 35.39 8.80 -12.21
CA GLU A 230 35.72 8.18 -10.93
C GLU A 230 37.04 7.38 -10.97
N LEU A 231 37.46 6.93 -12.16
CA LEU A 231 38.68 6.14 -12.30
C LEU A 231 39.93 7.03 -12.22
N ARG A 232 40.98 6.51 -11.58
CA ARG A 232 42.24 7.24 -11.38
C ARG A 232 43.22 7.14 -12.55
N ASP A 233 43.28 5.99 -13.22
CA ASP A 233 44.21 5.70 -14.31
C ASP A 233 43.46 5.09 -15.51
N VAL A 234 43.29 5.90 -16.55
CA VAL A 234 42.63 5.52 -17.82
C VAL A 234 43.56 5.89 -18.97
N ARG A 235 43.96 4.89 -19.73
CA ARG A 235 44.97 4.99 -20.80
C ARG A 235 44.33 4.71 -22.15
N THR A 236 43.89 5.77 -22.84
CA THR A 236 43.35 5.70 -24.20
C THR A 236 44.45 5.84 -25.26
N GLY A 237 44.21 5.33 -26.47
CA GLY A 237 45.23 5.28 -27.53
C GLY A 237 46.43 4.39 -27.18
N ARG A 238 46.27 3.47 -26.21
CA ARG A 238 47.32 2.59 -25.69
C ARG A 238 46.97 1.12 -25.96
N PRO A 239 47.02 0.66 -27.22
CA PRO A 239 46.80 -0.74 -27.55
C PRO A 239 47.81 -1.63 -26.81
N VAL A 240 47.30 -2.67 -26.15
CA VAL A 240 48.13 -3.70 -25.54
C VAL A 240 48.61 -4.66 -26.64
N ALA A 241 49.91 -4.92 -26.68
CA ALA A 241 50.53 -5.82 -27.64
C ALA A 241 50.61 -7.26 -27.11
N SER A 242 50.96 -7.44 -25.83
CA SER A 242 51.07 -8.78 -25.23
C SER A 242 50.90 -8.78 -23.72
N ILE A 243 50.54 -9.95 -23.19
CA ILE A 243 50.37 -10.22 -21.76
C ILE A 243 51.22 -11.42 -21.39
N LYS A 244 52.15 -11.25 -20.45
CA LYS A 244 52.92 -12.34 -19.86
C LYS A 244 52.47 -12.63 -18.44
N ARG A 245 52.25 -13.90 -18.12
CA ARG A 245 51.62 -14.31 -16.87
C ARG A 245 52.55 -15.16 -16.00
N PRO A 246 52.43 -15.08 -14.67
CA PRO A 246 53.25 -15.90 -13.77
C PRO A 246 53.05 -17.41 -14.04
N SER A 247 54.09 -18.21 -13.77
CA SER A 247 54.00 -19.67 -13.93
C SER A 247 53.04 -20.28 -12.90
N ALA A 248 52.40 -21.40 -13.24
CA ALA A 248 51.43 -22.07 -12.37
C ALA A 248 51.99 -22.52 -10.99
N LYS A 249 53.32 -22.50 -10.81
CA LYS A 249 54.03 -22.92 -9.58
C LYS A 249 54.72 -21.78 -8.82
N GLY A 250 54.61 -20.52 -9.29
CA GLY A 250 55.31 -19.38 -8.69
C GLY A 250 54.36 -18.23 -8.31
N GLY A 251 54.71 -17.48 -7.26
CA GLY A 251 54.12 -16.16 -7.00
C GLY A 251 54.79 -15.12 -7.90
N GLY A 252 54.02 -14.42 -8.74
CA GLY A 252 54.53 -13.39 -9.64
C GLY A 252 53.41 -12.47 -10.15
N LYS A 253 53.79 -11.37 -10.80
CA LYS A 253 52.88 -10.36 -11.36
C LYS A 253 52.55 -10.66 -12.83
N VAL A 254 51.38 -10.22 -13.29
CA VAL A 254 51.03 -10.15 -14.71
C VAL A 254 51.74 -8.94 -15.33
N ILE A 255 52.39 -9.13 -16.46
CA ILE A 255 53.11 -8.09 -17.19
C ILE A 255 52.31 -7.72 -18.44
N ILE A 256 51.94 -6.45 -18.56
CA ILE A 256 51.26 -5.89 -19.73
C ILE A 256 52.30 -5.12 -20.55
N THR A 257 52.37 -5.36 -21.85
CA THR A 257 53.24 -4.61 -22.77
C THR A 257 52.39 -3.93 -23.83
N THR A 258 52.50 -2.61 -23.98
CA THR A 258 51.80 -1.84 -25.02
C THR A 258 52.53 -1.91 -26.36
N GLU A 259 51.87 -1.57 -27.46
CA GLU A 259 52.53 -1.48 -28.78
C GLU A 259 53.61 -0.39 -28.82
N GLN A 260 53.51 0.61 -27.93
CA GLN A 260 54.53 1.64 -27.75
C GLN A 260 55.75 1.16 -26.93
N GLY A 261 55.75 -0.08 -26.44
CA GLY A 261 56.85 -0.68 -25.68
C GLY A 261 56.85 -0.37 -24.17
N GLU A 262 55.78 0.23 -23.65
CA GLU A 262 55.64 0.44 -22.21
C GLU A 262 55.30 -0.88 -21.52
N MET A 263 55.87 -1.08 -20.33
CA MET A 263 55.67 -2.30 -19.55
C MET A 263 55.18 -1.96 -18.14
N ASP A 264 54.05 -2.55 -17.76
CA ASP A 264 53.43 -2.38 -16.45
C ASP A 264 53.22 -3.75 -15.79
N GLN A 265 53.21 -3.78 -14.45
CA GLN A 265 53.06 -5.00 -13.65
C GLN A 265 51.82 -4.92 -12.75
N PHE A 266 51.03 -5.99 -12.71
CA PHE A 266 49.77 -6.07 -11.97
C PHE A 266 49.62 -7.39 -11.22
N ASP A 267 48.79 -7.43 -10.17
CA ASP A 267 48.44 -8.68 -9.48
C ASP A 267 47.49 -9.55 -10.30
N ALA A 268 46.63 -8.91 -11.09
CA ALA A 268 45.65 -9.58 -11.93
C ALA A 268 45.33 -8.76 -13.17
N VAL A 269 44.77 -9.43 -14.17
CA VAL A 269 44.25 -8.80 -15.39
C VAL A 269 42.82 -9.26 -15.68
N VAL A 270 41.96 -8.33 -16.02
CA VAL A 270 40.64 -8.58 -16.59
C VAL A 270 40.71 -8.30 -18.10
N LEU A 271 40.59 -9.35 -18.89
CA LEU A 271 40.46 -9.30 -20.33
C LEU A 271 39.01 -9.03 -20.69
N ALA A 272 38.69 -7.75 -20.95
CA ALA A 272 37.37 -7.26 -21.33
C ALA A 272 37.24 -6.99 -22.85
N THR A 273 38.02 -7.74 -23.65
CA THR A 273 38.05 -7.69 -25.12
C THR A 273 37.25 -8.82 -25.75
N HIS A 274 37.14 -8.81 -27.08
CA HIS A 274 36.68 -9.99 -27.83
C HIS A 274 37.59 -11.19 -27.56
N SER A 275 37.05 -12.40 -27.61
CA SER A 275 37.76 -13.64 -27.27
C SER A 275 38.94 -13.92 -28.20
N ASP A 276 38.86 -13.54 -29.48
CA ASP A 276 39.94 -13.65 -30.45
C ASP A 276 41.09 -12.67 -30.14
N ILE A 277 40.76 -11.44 -29.72
CA ILE A 277 41.73 -10.45 -29.23
C ILE A 277 42.40 -10.99 -27.97
N SER A 278 41.64 -11.47 -27.00
CA SER A 278 42.17 -12.06 -25.76
C SER A 278 43.17 -13.18 -26.06
N MET A 279 42.83 -14.06 -27.01
CA MET A 279 43.73 -15.13 -27.45
C MET A 279 45.02 -14.59 -28.07
N ARG A 280 44.94 -13.56 -28.92
CA ARG A 280 46.13 -12.91 -29.51
C ARG A 280 47.02 -12.27 -28.44
N LEU A 281 46.43 -11.59 -27.46
CA LEU A 281 47.18 -10.93 -26.37
C LEU A 281 47.92 -11.93 -25.48
N LEU A 282 47.34 -13.11 -25.25
CA LEU A 282 47.98 -14.20 -24.49
C LEU A 282 49.08 -14.91 -25.27
N GLY A 283 49.00 -14.94 -26.61
CA GLY A 283 50.04 -15.48 -27.47
C GLY A 283 50.44 -16.92 -27.11
N GLU A 284 51.74 -17.16 -26.98
CA GLU A 284 52.30 -18.47 -26.58
C GLU A 284 51.95 -18.88 -25.14
N ASP A 285 51.53 -17.92 -24.32
CA ASP A 285 51.25 -18.10 -22.91
C ASP A 285 49.84 -18.71 -22.66
N ILE A 286 49.02 -18.88 -23.71
CA ILE A 286 47.66 -19.43 -23.64
C ILE A 286 47.64 -20.93 -23.28
N SER A 287 46.76 -21.34 -22.37
CA SER A 287 46.59 -22.76 -22.04
C SER A 287 45.73 -23.51 -23.07
N PRO A 288 45.81 -24.85 -23.13
CA PRO A 288 44.93 -25.65 -24.00
C PRO A 288 43.43 -25.40 -23.76
N ASP A 289 43.01 -25.32 -22.49
CA ASP A 289 41.61 -25.06 -22.11
C ASP A 289 41.17 -23.65 -22.52
N GLU A 290 42.03 -22.65 -22.33
CA GLU A 290 41.75 -21.27 -22.75
C GLU A 290 41.62 -21.18 -24.27
N LYS A 291 42.49 -21.87 -25.01
CA LYS A 291 42.44 -21.90 -26.48
C LYS A 291 41.15 -22.54 -26.98
N GLU A 292 40.71 -23.64 -26.38
CA GLU A 292 39.47 -24.31 -26.74
C GLU A 292 38.25 -23.39 -26.53
N VAL A 293 38.16 -22.73 -25.38
CA VAL A 293 37.03 -21.86 -25.05
C VAL A 293 37.03 -20.58 -25.88
N LEU A 294 38.16 -19.89 -25.99
CA LEU A 294 38.23 -18.56 -26.63
C LEU A 294 38.09 -18.62 -28.15
N SER A 295 38.53 -19.72 -28.78
CA SER A 295 38.42 -19.90 -30.25
C SER A 295 37.03 -20.35 -30.72
N ALA A 296 36.16 -20.79 -29.81
CA ALA A 296 34.81 -21.28 -30.12
C ALA A 296 33.79 -20.17 -30.44
N ILE A 297 34.18 -18.89 -30.34
CA ILE A 297 33.34 -17.73 -30.64
C ILE A 297 33.91 -16.99 -31.87
N PRO A 298 33.40 -17.27 -33.08
CA PRO A 298 33.73 -16.48 -34.25
C PRO A 298 33.05 -15.09 -34.21
N TYR A 299 33.59 -14.15 -34.98
CA TYR A 299 33.06 -12.79 -35.11
C TYR A 299 32.84 -12.45 -36.59
N ASN A 300 31.76 -11.72 -36.88
CA ASN A 300 31.47 -11.16 -38.19
C ASN A 300 31.52 -9.63 -38.12
N ASP A 301 32.23 -9.00 -39.04
CA ASP A 301 32.24 -7.54 -39.18
C ASP A 301 30.96 -7.07 -39.88
N ASN A 302 30.36 -6.00 -39.33
CA ASN A 302 29.20 -5.34 -39.89
C ASN A 302 29.56 -3.91 -40.27
N ASP A 303 29.21 -3.51 -41.49
CA ASP A 303 29.33 -2.12 -41.95
C ASP A 303 28.17 -1.30 -41.37
N VAL A 304 28.48 -0.21 -40.66
CA VAL A 304 27.50 0.67 -40.00
C VAL A 304 27.57 2.08 -40.61
N TYR A 305 26.43 2.59 -41.07
CA TYR A 305 26.30 3.92 -41.64
C TYR A 305 25.31 4.77 -40.85
N LEU A 306 25.71 5.98 -40.46
CA LEU A 306 24.80 7.05 -40.07
C LEU A 306 24.53 7.92 -41.31
N HIS A 307 23.27 8.09 -41.71
CA HIS A 307 22.90 8.80 -42.95
C HIS A 307 21.46 9.33 -42.94
N THR A 308 21.11 10.09 -43.99
CA THR A 308 19.75 10.62 -44.25
C THR A 308 19.07 9.99 -45.48
N ASP A 309 19.69 8.97 -46.09
CA ASP A 309 19.16 8.32 -47.29
C ASP A 309 17.92 7.44 -47.05
N VAL A 310 16.75 7.96 -47.43
CA VAL A 310 15.43 7.28 -47.29
C VAL A 310 15.25 6.07 -48.21
N THR A 311 16.16 5.82 -49.16
CA THR A 311 16.10 4.65 -50.07
C THR A 311 16.39 3.34 -49.34
N LEU A 312 17.08 3.41 -48.20
CA LEU A 312 17.36 2.31 -47.28
C LEU A 312 16.27 2.18 -46.20
N MET A 313 15.02 2.46 -46.54
CA MET A 313 13.84 2.29 -45.69
C MET A 313 12.72 1.58 -46.46
N PRO A 314 11.72 0.99 -45.79
CA PRO A 314 10.55 0.41 -46.46
C PRO A 314 9.86 1.42 -47.40
N ARG A 315 9.36 0.94 -48.54
CA ARG A 315 8.70 1.80 -49.55
C ARG A 315 7.41 2.39 -49.00
N ASN A 316 6.64 1.60 -48.26
CA ASN A 316 5.43 2.07 -47.60
C ASN A 316 5.77 2.75 -46.27
N ARG A 317 5.69 4.07 -46.22
CA ARG A 317 5.91 4.84 -44.98
C ARG A 317 5.03 4.40 -43.79
N LYS A 318 3.89 3.73 -44.03
CA LYS A 318 3.04 3.19 -42.94
C LYS A 318 3.68 2.03 -42.19
N THR A 319 4.70 1.39 -42.76
CA THR A 319 5.46 0.33 -42.10
C THR A 319 6.74 0.86 -41.46
N TRP A 320 7.06 2.15 -41.55
CA TRP A 320 8.26 2.67 -40.91
C TRP A 320 8.21 2.47 -39.39
N SER A 321 9.20 1.74 -38.92
CA SER A 321 9.33 1.28 -37.55
C SER A 321 10.70 1.65 -36.99
N SER A 322 10.95 1.41 -35.71
CA SER A 322 12.25 1.71 -35.09
C SER A 322 13.39 0.90 -35.69
N TRP A 323 13.14 -0.34 -36.12
CA TRP A 323 14.08 -1.20 -36.82
C TRP A 323 13.39 -1.82 -38.04
N ASN A 324 14.02 -1.67 -39.21
CA ASN A 324 13.44 -2.01 -40.50
C ASN A 324 14.37 -2.96 -41.22
N LEU A 325 13.94 -4.21 -41.38
CA LEU A 325 14.66 -5.19 -42.16
C LEU A 325 14.33 -5.03 -43.64
N ILE A 326 15.37 -4.97 -44.46
CA ILE A 326 15.25 -4.87 -45.92
C ILE A 326 15.98 -6.07 -46.51
N GLY A 327 15.26 -6.92 -47.24
CA GLY A 327 15.81 -8.18 -47.72
C GLY A 327 15.26 -8.62 -49.07
N ARG A 328 15.81 -9.73 -49.56
CA ARG A 328 15.33 -10.46 -50.75
C ARG A 328 14.93 -11.86 -50.32
N SER A 329 13.95 -12.45 -51.01
CA SER A 329 13.42 -13.79 -50.71
C SER A 329 14.30 -14.93 -51.21
N ASP A 330 15.46 -14.63 -51.80
CA ASP A 330 16.40 -15.65 -52.26
C ASP A 330 17.00 -16.42 -51.08
N ALA A 331 16.76 -17.73 -51.06
CA ALA A 331 17.19 -18.63 -49.99
C ALA A 331 18.70 -18.92 -50.02
N GLU A 332 19.37 -18.63 -51.14
CA GLU A 332 20.83 -18.79 -51.31
C GLU A 332 21.61 -17.49 -51.03
N ASP A 333 20.93 -16.42 -50.59
CA ASP A 333 21.58 -15.14 -50.27
C ASP A 333 22.51 -15.31 -49.05
N THR A 334 23.81 -15.27 -49.32
CA THR A 334 24.88 -15.37 -48.33
C THR A 334 25.28 -14.01 -47.76
N SER A 335 24.68 -12.92 -48.23
CA SER A 335 24.96 -11.58 -47.70
C SER A 335 24.35 -11.38 -46.31
N ALA A 336 25.03 -10.56 -45.50
CA ALA A 336 24.52 -10.16 -44.19
C ALA A 336 23.27 -9.29 -44.36
N VAL A 337 22.32 -9.41 -43.44
CA VAL A 337 21.02 -8.74 -43.56
C VAL A 337 21.13 -7.23 -43.36
N CYS A 338 20.48 -6.48 -44.26
CA CYS A 338 20.34 -5.04 -44.18
C CYS A 338 19.28 -4.66 -43.13
N VAL A 339 19.69 -3.92 -42.10
CA VAL A 339 18.80 -3.40 -41.05
C VAL A 339 18.99 -1.90 -40.91
N SER A 340 17.91 -1.14 -41.08
CA SER A 340 17.91 0.31 -40.91
C SER A 340 17.14 0.70 -39.65
N TYR A 341 17.82 1.33 -38.71
CA TYR A 341 17.22 1.93 -37.52
C TYR A 341 16.73 3.34 -37.83
N TYR A 342 15.44 3.61 -37.60
CA TYR A 342 14.91 4.96 -37.68
C TYR A 342 15.13 5.67 -36.34
N VAL A 343 16.22 6.45 -36.27
CA VAL A 343 16.76 7.01 -35.04
C VAL A 343 15.76 7.96 -34.38
N ASN A 344 15.01 8.74 -35.15
CA ASN A 344 14.06 9.71 -34.60
C ASN A 344 13.01 9.03 -33.71
N ARG A 345 12.56 7.84 -34.10
CA ARG A 345 11.58 7.05 -33.36
C ARG A 345 12.23 6.21 -32.26
N LEU A 346 13.34 5.54 -32.58
CA LEU A 346 14.05 4.66 -31.65
C LEU A 346 14.70 5.42 -30.49
N GLN A 347 15.30 6.57 -30.77
CA GLN A 347 16.07 7.33 -29.78
C GLN A 347 15.32 8.56 -29.25
N GLU A 348 14.05 8.74 -29.64
CA GLU A 348 13.19 9.86 -29.22
C GLU A 348 13.85 11.23 -29.52
N LEU A 349 14.17 11.47 -30.80
CA LEU A 349 14.70 12.77 -31.20
C LEU A 349 13.61 13.86 -31.13
N PRO A 350 13.98 15.13 -30.88
CA PRO A 350 13.01 16.22 -30.80
C PRO A 350 12.14 16.37 -32.05
N ALA A 351 10.90 16.83 -31.86
CA ALA A 351 10.00 17.13 -32.97
C ALA A 351 10.64 18.15 -33.93
N GLY A 352 10.61 17.86 -35.24
CA GLY A 352 11.24 18.69 -36.27
C GLY A 352 12.70 18.33 -36.60
N ALA A 353 13.29 17.35 -35.90
CA ALA A 353 14.58 16.78 -36.29
C ALA A 353 14.53 16.16 -37.69
N SER A 354 15.62 16.29 -38.46
CA SER A 354 15.79 15.61 -39.74
C SER A 354 15.71 14.09 -39.58
N ASP A 355 15.20 13.39 -40.58
CA ASP A 355 15.19 11.92 -40.60
C ASP A 355 16.63 11.38 -40.57
N LEU A 356 17.01 10.72 -39.48
CA LEU A 356 18.31 10.08 -39.30
C LEU A 356 18.15 8.56 -39.28
N PHE A 357 19.03 7.88 -39.99
CA PHE A 357 19.07 6.43 -40.09
C PHE A 357 20.43 5.90 -39.69
N VAL A 358 20.42 4.80 -38.92
CA VAL A 358 21.61 3.97 -38.72
C VAL A 358 21.37 2.66 -39.46
N THR A 359 22.11 2.40 -40.53
CA THR A 359 21.93 1.19 -41.34
C THR A 359 23.14 0.28 -41.24
N LEU A 360 22.84 -0.98 -40.92
CA LEU A 360 23.78 -2.10 -40.89
C LEU A 360 23.73 -2.84 -42.23
N ASN A 361 24.89 -3.12 -42.80
CA ASN A 361 25.08 -3.95 -44.01
C ASN A 361 24.11 -3.58 -45.15
N PRO A 362 24.15 -2.33 -45.64
CA PRO A 362 23.16 -1.86 -46.60
C PRO A 362 23.24 -2.65 -47.92
N LEU A 363 22.09 -2.98 -48.52
CA LEU A 363 22.02 -3.70 -49.80
C LEU A 363 22.76 -2.97 -50.94
N HIS A 364 22.88 -1.65 -50.82
CA HIS A 364 23.68 -0.77 -51.66
C HIS A 364 24.20 0.38 -50.79
N PRO A 365 25.40 0.93 -51.04
CA PRO A 365 25.89 2.06 -50.25
C PRO A 365 24.91 3.25 -50.28
N PRO A 366 24.70 3.96 -49.15
CA PRO A 366 23.91 5.18 -49.14
C PRO A 366 24.52 6.22 -50.09
N ALA A 367 23.70 7.13 -50.62
CA ALA A 367 24.19 8.24 -51.44
C ALA A 367 25.27 9.05 -50.71
N ALA A 368 26.40 9.32 -51.39
CA ALA A 368 27.61 9.86 -50.74
C ALA A 368 27.40 11.22 -50.05
N ASP A 369 26.50 12.06 -50.59
CA ASP A 369 26.10 13.34 -50.04
C ASP A 369 25.18 13.23 -48.82
N LYS A 370 24.68 12.03 -48.53
CA LYS A 370 23.79 11.73 -47.40
C LYS A 370 24.48 10.94 -46.28
N VAL A 371 25.71 10.50 -46.48
CA VAL A 371 26.49 9.79 -45.46
C VAL A 371 27.07 10.80 -44.47
N ILE A 372 26.77 10.61 -43.19
CA ILE A 372 27.31 11.41 -42.08
C ILE A 372 28.54 10.70 -41.50
N ARG A 373 28.42 9.40 -41.22
CA ARG A 373 29.51 8.59 -40.66
C ARG A 373 29.44 7.15 -41.15
N ARG A 374 30.62 6.54 -41.33
CA ARG A 374 30.78 5.10 -41.57
C ARG A 374 31.75 4.52 -40.56
N LEU A 375 31.45 3.34 -40.04
CA LEU A 375 32.34 2.56 -39.18
C LEU A 375 32.04 1.06 -39.32
N SER A 376 32.89 0.21 -38.75
CA SER A 376 32.69 -1.24 -38.72
C SER A 376 32.64 -1.73 -37.28
N LEU A 377 31.66 -2.58 -36.95
CA LEU A 377 31.50 -3.22 -35.65
C LEU A 377 31.41 -4.73 -35.82
N ALA A 378 32.11 -5.50 -34.98
CA ALA A 378 32.13 -6.95 -35.06
C ALA A 378 31.17 -7.59 -34.06
N HIS A 379 30.30 -8.49 -34.49
CA HIS A 379 29.36 -9.21 -33.61
C HIS A 379 29.76 -10.68 -33.44
N PRO A 380 29.62 -11.26 -32.22
CA PRO A 380 29.86 -12.67 -32.00
C PRO A 380 28.80 -13.52 -32.70
N VAL A 381 29.26 -14.62 -33.27
CA VAL A 381 28.44 -15.62 -33.94
C VAL A 381 28.29 -16.82 -33.02
N PHE A 382 27.05 -17.25 -32.79
CA PHE A 382 26.77 -18.33 -31.85
C PHE A 382 26.45 -19.65 -32.54
N SER A 383 27.06 -20.72 -32.05
CA SER A 383 26.84 -22.10 -32.48
C SER A 383 26.75 -23.03 -31.26
N PHE A 384 26.58 -24.34 -31.49
CA PHE A 384 26.68 -25.34 -30.43
C PHE A 384 28.03 -25.29 -29.69
N SER A 385 29.14 -25.03 -30.41
CA SER A 385 30.46 -24.90 -29.77
C SER A 385 30.54 -23.65 -28.89
N SER A 386 29.94 -22.54 -29.33
CA SER A 386 29.88 -21.31 -28.54
C SER A 386 29.11 -21.50 -27.22
N VAL A 387 27.97 -22.19 -27.28
CA VAL A 387 27.15 -22.49 -26.08
C VAL A 387 27.93 -23.39 -25.11
N SER A 388 28.64 -24.39 -25.62
CA SER A 388 29.49 -25.26 -24.80
C SER A 388 30.64 -24.48 -24.14
N ALA A 389 31.32 -23.62 -24.90
CA ALA A 389 32.43 -22.80 -24.41
C ALA A 389 31.99 -21.81 -23.31
N GLN A 390 30.85 -21.15 -23.48
CA GLN A 390 30.27 -20.27 -22.45
C GLN A 390 30.01 -21.01 -21.12
N GLY A 391 29.56 -22.27 -21.19
CA GLY A 391 29.35 -23.11 -20.01
C GLY A 391 30.62 -23.43 -19.23
N ARG A 392 31.78 -23.42 -19.88
CA ARG A 392 33.09 -23.72 -19.29
C ARG A 392 33.82 -22.47 -18.77
N LEU A 393 33.32 -21.26 -19.04
CA LEU A 393 34.04 -20.02 -18.69
C LEU A 393 34.36 -19.89 -17.19
N ALA A 394 33.49 -20.40 -16.32
CA ALA A 394 33.71 -20.39 -14.88
C ALA A 394 34.96 -21.18 -14.45
N GLU A 395 35.37 -22.18 -15.24
CA GLU A 395 36.58 -22.98 -15.02
C GLU A 395 37.85 -22.16 -15.24
N LEU A 396 37.78 -21.07 -16.03
CA LEU A 396 38.96 -20.29 -16.41
C LEU A 396 39.22 -19.09 -15.49
N GLN A 397 38.22 -18.65 -14.72
CA GLN A 397 38.32 -17.42 -13.93
C GLN A 397 39.38 -17.54 -12.82
N GLY A 398 40.32 -16.61 -12.82
CA GLY A 398 41.39 -16.49 -11.82
C GLY A 398 42.62 -17.36 -12.06
N HIS A 399 42.61 -18.20 -13.09
CA HIS A 399 43.79 -18.99 -13.47
C HIS A 399 44.95 -18.06 -13.86
N ARG A 400 46.10 -18.25 -13.20
CA ARG A 400 47.31 -17.41 -13.37
C ARG A 400 47.02 -15.90 -13.27
N GLY A 401 46.07 -15.50 -12.41
CA GLY A 401 45.67 -14.10 -12.24
C GLY A 401 44.91 -13.49 -13.42
N THR A 402 44.34 -14.32 -14.29
CA THR A 402 43.59 -13.89 -15.49
C THR A 402 42.09 -14.07 -15.30
N PHE A 403 41.33 -13.06 -15.69
CA PHE A 403 39.87 -13.08 -15.65
C PHE A 403 39.33 -12.63 -17.02
N TYR A 404 38.23 -13.23 -17.45
CA TYR A 404 37.62 -12.98 -18.75
C TYR A 404 36.23 -12.36 -18.56
N ALA A 405 35.95 -11.29 -19.31
CA ALA A 405 34.65 -10.65 -19.37
C ALA A 405 34.37 -10.15 -20.80
N GLY A 406 33.11 -10.12 -21.20
CA GLY A 406 32.72 -9.73 -22.54
C GLY A 406 31.28 -10.06 -22.84
N ALA A 407 30.67 -9.33 -23.78
CA ALA A 407 29.31 -9.63 -24.25
C ALA A 407 29.21 -11.04 -24.88
N TRP A 408 30.32 -11.55 -25.43
CA TRP A 408 30.44 -12.90 -25.98
C TRP A 408 30.25 -14.03 -24.95
N CYS A 409 30.29 -13.73 -23.65
CA CYS A 409 30.03 -14.69 -22.57
C CYS A 409 28.54 -15.06 -22.43
N GLY A 410 27.65 -14.42 -23.19
CA GLY A 410 26.21 -14.68 -23.21
C GLY A 410 25.62 -14.56 -24.61
N TYR A 411 24.57 -13.76 -24.79
CA TYR A 411 23.90 -13.58 -26.08
C TYR A 411 24.49 -12.47 -26.97
N GLY A 412 25.55 -11.79 -26.51
CA GLY A 412 26.18 -10.68 -27.24
C GLY A 412 25.62 -9.30 -26.90
N PHE A 413 24.79 -9.17 -25.86
CA PHE A 413 24.15 -7.90 -25.49
C PHE A 413 24.86 -7.19 -24.34
N HIS A 414 24.48 -5.93 -24.10
CA HIS A 414 25.06 -5.11 -23.02
C HIS A 414 24.90 -5.73 -21.63
N GLU A 415 23.75 -6.36 -21.35
CA GLU A 415 23.54 -7.08 -20.08
C GLU A 415 24.52 -8.24 -19.93
N ASP A 416 24.80 -9.00 -21.00
CA ASP A 416 25.77 -10.09 -20.95
C ASP A 416 27.19 -9.56 -20.68
N GLY A 417 27.50 -8.40 -21.24
CA GLY A 417 28.74 -7.70 -20.99
C GLY A 417 28.92 -7.31 -19.51
N ILE A 418 27.90 -6.73 -18.87
CA ILE A 418 27.96 -6.40 -17.44
C ILE A 418 27.93 -7.67 -16.59
N LYS A 419 27.05 -8.62 -16.90
CA LYS A 419 26.91 -9.88 -16.16
C LYS A 419 28.23 -10.65 -16.09
N SER A 420 28.98 -10.70 -17.20
CA SER A 420 30.31 -11.32 -17.24
C SER A 420 31.34 -10.53 -16.43
N ALA A 421 31.31 -9.20 -16.46
CA ALA A 421 32.15 -8.36 -15.61
C ALA A 421 31.86 -8.59 -14.12
N VAL A 422 30.59 -8.61 -13.72
CA VAL A 422 30.14 -8.92 -12.36
C VAL A 422 30.65 -10.30 -11.93
N ALA A 423 30.51 -11.32 -12.78
CA ALA A 423 31.02 -12.66 -12.48
C ALA A 423 32.54 -12.68 -12.31
N ALA A 424 33.28 -12.00 -13.19
CA ALA A 424 34.74 -11.87 -13.10
C ALA A 424 35.17 -11.21 -11.78
N VAL A 425 34.67 -10.02 -11.48
CA VAL A 425 35.09 -9.29 -10.27
C VAL A 425 34.61 -9.96 -8.98
N THR A 426 33.43 -10.60 -8.99
CA THR A 426 32.95 -11.37 -7.83
C THR A 426 33.85 -12.58 -7.55
N SER A 427 34.35 -13.26 -8.60
CA SER A 427 35.33 -14.34 -8.43
C SER A 427 36.67 -13.85 -7.88
N MET A 428 36.98 -12.55 -8.01
CA MET A 428 38.13 -11.89 -7.37
C MET A 428 37.88 -11.51 -5.90
N GLY A 429 36.65 -11.66 -5.41
CA GLY A 429 36.22 -11.29 -4.06
C GLY A 429 35.59 -9.89 -3.93
N ALA A 430 35.36 -9.17 -5.05
CA ALA A 430 34.65 -7.90 -5.00
C ALA A 430 33.15 -8.09 -4.74
N LYS A 431 32.53 -7.14 -4.04
CA LYS A 431 31.08 -7.07 -3.81
C LYS A 431 30.44 -6.10 -4.80
N ILE A 432 29.23 -6.41 -5.27
CA ILE A 432 28.44 -5.48 -6.08
C ILE A 432 27.47 -4.69 -5.20
N PRO A 433 27.24 -3.39 -5.47
CA PRO A 433 26.38 -2.54 -4.64
C PRO A 433 24.87 -2.66 -4.98
N TRP A 434 24.49 -3.53 -5.92
CA TRP A 434 23.09 -3.79 -6.26
C TRP A 434 22.76 -5.28 -6.22
N GLU A 435 21.47 -5.58 -6.11
CA GLU A 435 20.92 -6.91 -6.33
C GLU A 435 20.24 -6.93 -7.71
N PRO A 436 20.68 -7.78 -8.65
CA PRO A 436 20.04 -7.86 -9.97
C PRO A 436 18.61 -8.37 -9.83
N ARG A 437 17.63 -7.53 -10.18
CA ARG A 437 16.21 -7.87 -10.10
C ARG A 437 15.52 -7.63 -11.43
N SER A 438 15.14 -8.73 -12.07
CA SER A 438 14.26 -8.71 -13.25
C SER A 438 12.82 -8.43 -12.82
N THR A 439 12.13 -7.56 -13.55
CA THR A 439 10.71 -7.25 -13.33
C THR A 439 9.84 -7.92 -14.37
N SER A 440 8.64 -8.37 -14.00
CA SER A 440 7.66 -8.85 -14.98
C SER A 440 6.83 -7.67 -15.52
N PRO A 441 6.73 -7.48 -16.85
CA PRO A 441 5.82 -6.51 -17.42
C PRO A 441 4.36 -6.99 -17.35
N LYS A 442 4.14 -8.28 -17.04
CA LYS A 442 2.82 -8.89 -16.99
C LYS A 442 2.08 -8.50 -15.72
N SER A 443 0.80 -8.15 -15.89
CA SER A 443 -0.11 -7.73 -14.82
C SER A 443 -1.48 -8.38 -15.00
N THR A 444 -2.08 -8.81 -13.91
CA THR A 444 -3.48 -9.25 -13.83
C THR A 444 -4.44 -8.08 -13.92
N TRP A 445 -5.71 -8.34 -14.23
CA TRP A 445 -6.75 -7.31 -14.26
C TRP A 445 -6.97 -6.64 -12.89
N MET A 446 -6.81 -7.39 -11.79
CA MET A 446 -6.92 -6.86 -10.42
C MET A 446 -5.78 -5.88 -10.11
N GLU A 447 -4.55 -6.21 -10.50
CA GLU A 447 -3.39 -5.33 -10.34
C GLU A 447 -3.56 -4.04 -11.14
N GLN A 448 -4.06 -4.14 -12.38
CA GLN A 448 -4.37 -2.95 -13.20
C GLN A 448 -5.46 -2.08 -12.57
N LEU A 449 -6.48 -2.67 -11.95
CA LEU A 449 -7.51 -1.95 -11.22
C LEU A 449 -6.90 -1.15 -10.06
N TYR A 450 -6.09 -1.78 -9.21
CA TYR A 450 -5.44 -1.08 -8.09
C TYR A 450 -4.46 -0.01 -8.54
N MET A 451 -3.70 -0.27 -9.61
CA MET A 451 -2.83 0.73 -10.24
C MET A 451 -3.62 1.94 -10.75
N SER A 452 -4.77 1.72 -11.41
CA SER A 452 -5.65 2.79 -11.88
C SER A 452 -6.24 3.61 -10.73
N LEU A 453 -6.66 2.94 -9.64
CA LEU A 453 -7.12 3.62 -8.43
C LEU A 453 -6.01 4.44 -7.77
N PHE A 454 -4.80 3.89 -7.69
CA PHE A 454 -3.62 4.62 -7.23
C PHE A 454 -3.33 5.84 -8.12
N ASP A 455 -3.35 5.68 -9.44
CA ASP A 455 -3.05 6.75 -10.38
C ASP A 455 -4.06 7.91 -10.27
N GLN A 456 -5.35 7.60 -10.15
CA GLN A 456 -6.39 8.60 -9.90
C GLN A 456 -6.19 9.32 -8.56
N TYR A 457 -5.88 8.57 -7.50
CA TYR A 457 -5.61 9.11 -6.18
C TYR A 457 -4.36 10.01 -6.16
N ALA A 458 -3.27 9.54 -6.75
CA ALA A 458 -1.99 10.24 -6.83
C ALA A 458 -2.10 11.54 -7.63
N LYS A 459 -2.79 11.53 -8.78
CA LYS A 459 -3.08 12.75 -9.57
C LYS A 459 -3.83 13.82 -8.80
N ALA A 460 -4.77 13.41 -7.94
CA ALA A 460 -5.55 14.35 -7.13
C ALA A 460 -4.79 14.85 -5.90
N THR A 461 -3.78 14.10 -5.44
CA THR A 461 -3.08 14.34 -4.16
C THR A 461 -1.77 15.09 -4.35
N PHE A 462 -0.90 14.63 -5.26
CA PHE A 462 0.45 15.16 -5.41
C PHE A 462 0.45 16.37 -6.36
N THR A 463 0.32 17.55 -5.77
CA THR A 463 0.32 18.85 -6.47
C THR A 463 1.58 19.66 -6.19
N SER A 464 2.22 19.43 -5.03
CA SER A 464 3.51 20.01 -4.64
C SER A 464 4.63 18.98 -4.77
N GLY A 465 5.80 19.41 -5.24
CA GLY A 465 6.93 18.53 -5.50
C GLY A 465 6.80 17.70 -6.79
N PHE A 466 7.60 16.65 -6.91
CA PHE A 466 7.63 15.75 -8.06
C PHE A 466 7.76 14.29 -7.62
N LEU A 467 6.86 13.43 -8.13
CA LEU A 467 6.91 11.99 -7.90
C LEU A 467 6.94 11.27 -9.24
N ARG A 468 8.03 10.54 -9.49
CA ARG A 468 8.16 9.63 -10.64
C ARG A 468 8.03 8.20 -10.17
N VAL A 469 7.08 7.46 -10.73
CA VAL A 469 6.88 6.03 -10.46
C VAL A 469 7.15 5.23 -11.72
N ILE A 470 8.22 4.45 -11.72
CA ILE A 470 8.60 3.54 -12.79
C ILE A 470 7.99 2.17 -12.48
N LEU A 471 7.09 1.72 -13.36
CA LEU A 471 6.36 0.46 -13.24
C LEU A 471 7.25 -0.75 -13.57
N PRO A 472 6.86 -1.98 -13.14
CA PRO A 472 7.55 -3.20 -13.53
C PRO A 472 7.68 -3.39 -15.05
N SER A 473 6.73 -2.83 -15.80
CA SER A 473 6.72 -2.83 -17.28
C SER A 473 7.65 -1.80 -17.92
N GLY A 474 8.30 -0.91 -17.14
CA GLY A 474 9.13 0.19 -17.63
C GLY A 474 8.36 1.48 -17.95
N HIS A 475 7.02 1.44 -17.96
CA HIS A 475 6.16 2.63 -18.10
C HIS A 475 6.29 3.53 -16.87
N GLU A 476 6.01 4.82 -17.06
CA GLU A 476 6.14 5.82 -16.01
C GLU A 476 4.82 6.49 -15.69
N LEU A 477 4.59 6.70 -14.40
CA LEU A 477 3.56 7.57 -13.88
C LEU A 477 4.23 8.77 -13.23
N LEU A 478 3.82 9.99 -13.63
CA LEU A 478 4.42 11.24 -13.20
C LEU A 478 3.37 12.09 -12.48
N TYR A 479 3.71 12.61 -11.31
CA TYR A 479 2.83 13.45 -10.50
C TYR A 479 3.56 14.71 -10.01
N GLY A 480 2.81 15.79 -9.77
CA GLY A 480 3.35 17.08 -9.33
C GLY A 480 3.89 17.98 -10.46
N SER A 481 4.72 18.97 -10.12
CA SER A 481 5.25 19.95 -11.07
C SER A 481 6.42 19.39 -11.88
N LYS A 482 6.31 19.46 -13.22
CA LYS A 482 7.35 18.99 -14.15
C LYS A 482 8.58 19.91 -14.21
N ASP A 483 8.48 21.13 -13.70
CA ASP A 483 9.57 22.10 -13.73
C ASP A 483 10.64 21.82 -12.65
N SER A 484 10.44 20.78 -11.84
CA SER A 484 11.29 20.40 -10.70
C SER A 484 11.85 18.98 -10.83
N VAL A 485 12.08 18.48 -12.05
CA VAL A 485 12.75 17.18 -12.27
C VAL A 485 14.21 17.32 -11.84
N VAL A 486 14.47 17.04 -10.57
CA VAL A 486 15.84 16.84 -10.07
C VAL A 486 16.33 15.52 -10.64
N VAL A 487 17.49 15.54 -11.28
CA VAL A 487 18.21 14.32 -11.69
C VAL A 487 18.31 13.42 -10.45
N PRO A 488 17.96 12.12 -10.52
CA PRO A 488 18.12 11.22 -9.39
C PRO A 488 19.55 11.36 -8.85
N GLY A 489 19.68 11.81 -7.60
CA GLY A 489 20.98 11.82 -6.93
C GLY A 489 21.50 10.39 -6.81
N ALA A 490 22.82 10.22 -6.64
CA ALA A 490 23.37 8.91 -6.36
C ALA A 490 22.68 8.35 -5.09
N LYS A 491 22.30 7.07 -5.13
CA LYS A 491 21.64 6.39 -4.01
C LYS A 491 22.55 6.49 -2.76
N GLY A 492 22.12 7.21 -1.73
CA GLY A 492 22.90 7.42 -0.50
C GLY A 492 22.92 8.85 0.05
N ASP A 493 22.51 9.86 -0.72
CA ASP A 493 22.25 11.22 -0.20
C ASP A 493 20.89 11.27 0.51
N GLU A 494 20.83 10.63 1.67
CA GLU A 494 19.60 10.41 2.41
C GLU A 494 19.32 11.54 3.42
N TRP A 495 18.22 12.26 3.18
CA TRP A 495 17.57 13.24 4.08
C TRP A 495 18.48 13.97 5.07
N ARG A 496 18.82 15.23 4.77
CA ARG A 496 19.37 16.18 5.74
C ARG A 496 18.47 17.42 5.80
N GLY A 497 17.75 17.61 6.89
CA GLY A 497 16.78 18.70 7.02
C GLY A 497 15.57 18.48 6.11
N ARG A 498 15.02 19.52 5.47
CA ARG A 498 13.90 19.39 4.53
C ARG A 498 14.42 19.35 3.08
N PRO A 499 14.74 18.18 2.50
CA PRO A 499 15.14 18.07 1.10
C PRO A 499 14.01 18.49 0.18
N VAL A 500 14.39 18.86 -1.05
CA VAL A 500 13.47 19.12 -2.16
C VAL A 500 12.47 17.96 -2.25
N PRO A 501 11.16 18.23 -2.30
CA PRO A 501 10.13 17.18 -2.42
C PRO A 501 10.14 16.60 -3.82
N CYS A 502 11.13 15.74 -4.09
CA CYS A 502 11.32 15.02 -5.32
C CYS A 502 11.72 13.58 -4.98
N ALA A 503 11.09 12.60 -5.63
CA ALA A 503 11.47 11.20 -5.51
C ALA A 503 11.16 10.41 -6.78
N THR A 504 12.04 9.45 -7.08
CA THR A 504 11.81 8.41 -8.07
C THR A 504 11.64 7.07 -7.36
N LEU A 505 10.54 6.38 -7.65
CA LEU A 505 10.27 5.02 -7.18
C LEU A 505 10.36 4.07 -8.37
N ARG A 506 11.10 2.97 -8.21
CA ARG A 506 11.04 1.82 -9.09
C ARG A 506 10.26 0.70 -8.41
N VAL A 507 9.09 0.38 -8.97
CA VAL A 507 8.21 -0.68 -8.49
C VAL A 507 8.59 -2.00 -9.16
N PHE A 508 8.80 -3.03 -8.36
CA PHE A 508 9.13 -4.39 -8.82
C PHE A 508 7.90 -5.30 -8.89
N ASN A 509 6.89 -5.05 -8.04
CA ASN A 509 5.69 -5.86 -7.94
C ASN A 509 4.43 -4.99 -7.96
N PHE A 510 3.45 -5.33 -8.80
CA PHE A 510 2.18 -4.61 -8.87
C PHE A 510 1.34 -4.72 -7.58
N ASP A 511 1.61 -5.69 -6.70
CA ASP A 511 0.95 -5.77 -5.37
C ASP A 511 1.21 -4.53 -4.50
N PHE A 512 2.29 -3.77 -4.81
CA PHE A 512 2.55 -2.44 -4.27
C PHE A 512 1.28 -1.59 -4.25
N PHE A 513 0.59 -1.46 -5.40
CA PHE A 513 -0.58 -0.60 -5.52
C PHE A 513 -1.73 -1.06 -4.62
N ARG A 514 -1.93 -2.38 -4.50
CA ARG A 514 -2.94 -2.94 -3.60
C ARG A 514 -2.63 -2.58 -2.15
N LYS A 515 -1.37 -2.70 -1.72
CA LYS A 515 -0.94 -2.36 -0.35
C LYS A 515 -1.17 -0.89 -0.04
N ILE A 516 -0.79 0.02 -0.94
CA ILE A 516 -1.02 1.46 -0.76
C ILE A 516 -2.51 1.79 -0.69
N ILE A 517 -3.33 1.26 -1.61
CA ILE A 517 -4.77 1.56 -1.65
C ILE A 517 -5.51 0.99 -0.44
N LEU A 518 -5.16 -0.22 0.03
CA LEU A 518 -5.89 -0.89 1.11
C LEU A 518 -5.36 -0.58 2.51
N ARG A 519 -4.07 -0.25 2.64
CA ARG A 519 -3.38 -0.12 3.94
C ARG A 519 -2.58 1.18 4.08
N HIS A 520 -2.65 2.09 3.12
CA HIS A 520 -2.10 3.44 3.19
C HIS A 520 -0.61 3.49 3.56
N ASP A 521 -0.25 4.21 4.62
CA ASP A 521 1.12 4.36 5.12
C ASP A 521 1.69 3.05 5.67
N THR A 522 0.87 2.23 6.35
CA THR A 522 1.24 0.86 6.73
C THR A 522 1.56 0.04 5.49
N GLY A 523 0.75 0.16 4.43
CA GLY A 523 1.00 -0.49 3.15
C GLY A 523 2.29 -0.04 2.49
N LEU A 524 2.63 1.26 2.58
CA LEU A 524 3.90 1.80 2.08
C LEU A 524 5.10 1.24 2.85
N GLY A 525 5.01 1.20 4.17
CA GLY A 525 6.05 0.62 5.03
C GLY A 525 6.24 -0.88 4.77
N GLU A 526 5.15 -1.64 4.64
CA GLU A 526 5.20 -3.06 4.29
C GLU A 526 5.78 -3.30 2.90
N ALA A 527 5.39 -2.52 1.91
CA ALA A 527 5.94 -2.59 0.56
C ALA A 527 7.44 -2.27 0.55
N TYR A 528 7.88 -1.30 1.37
CA TYR A 528 9.30 -0.98 1.53
C TYR A 528 10.07 -2.13 2.21
N MET A 529 9.51 -2.70 3.28
CA MET A 529 10.09 -3.84 4.02
C MET A 529 10.21 -5.10 3.17
N GLU A 530 9.22 -5.34 2.30
CA GLU A 530 9.16 -6.50 1.39
C GLU A 530 9.88 -6.25 0.06
N ARG A 531 10.48 -5.07 -0.12
CA ARG A 531 11.23 -4.68 -1.32
C ARG A 531 10.38 -4.69 -2.59
N ASP A 532 9.07 -4.41 -2.47
CA ASP A 532 8.18 -4.24 -3.62
C ASP A 532 8.55 -3.02 -4.47
N PHE A 533 9.24 -2.05 -3.87
CA PHE A 533 9.81 -0.90 -4.56
C PHE A 533 11.16 -0.51 -3.96
N GLU A 534 11.95 0.21 -4.74
CA GLU A 534 13.15 0.93 -4.30
C GLU A 534 12.99 2.41 -4.71
N THR A 535 13.69 3.29 -4.02
CA THR A 535 13.65 4.73 -4.30
C THR A 535 15.06 5.32 -4.24
N ASP A 536 15.29 6.38 -4.99
CA ASP A 536 16.51 7.20 -4.96
C ASP A 536 16.70 7.86 -3.58
N SER A 537 15.62 8.32 -2.96
CA SER A 537 15.63 8.89 -1.62
C SER A 537 14.32 8.59 -0.88
N ILE A 538 14.38 7.71 0.13
CA ILE A 538 13.22 7.45 1.00
C ILE A 538 12.78 8.72 1.73
N GLY A 539 13.74 9.58 2.08
CA GLY A 539 13.48 10.90 2.61
C GLY A 539 12.77 11.79 1.59
N GLY A 540 13.30 11.91 0.37
CA GLY A 540 12.65 12.64 -0.72
C GLY A 540 11.19 12.20 -0.91
N LEU A 541 10.94 10.88 -0.85
CA LEU A 541 9.59 10.32 -0.91
C LEU A 541 8.72 10.79 0.26
N MET A 542 9.21 10.72 1.49
CA MET A 542 8.48 11.25 2.65
C MET A 542 8.24 12.75 2.54
N SER A 543 9.19 13.52 1.98
CA SER A 543 9.03 14.94 1.66
C SER A 543 7.87 15.19 0.71
N VAL A 544 7.80 14.44 -0.39
CA VAL A 544 6.69 14.57 -1.35
C VAL A 544 5.36 14.25 -0.69
N ILE A 545 5.30 13.17 0.11
CA ILE A 545 4.07 12.77 0.79
C ILE A 545 3.62 13.84 1.79
N LEU A 546 4.54 14.32 2.64
CA LEU A 546 4.21 15.29 3.69
C LEU A 546 3.96 16.70 3.16
N ALA A 547 4.63 17.11 2.07
CA ALA A 547 4.30 18.35 1.35
C ALA A 547 2.87 18.36 0.80
N ASN A 548 2.23 17.19 0.68
CA ASN A 548 0.85 17.01 0.25
C ASN A 548 -0.02 16.35 1.34
N ALA A 549 0.36 16.43 2.63
CA ALA A 549 -0.32 15.73 3.72
C ALA A 549 -1.82 16.08 3.84
N GLU A 550 -2.17 17.37 3.75
CA GLU A 550 -3.57 17.81 3.82
C GLU A 550 -4.40 17.26 2.65
N ALA A 551 -3.87 17.34 1.42
CA ALA A 551 -4.51 16.78 0.24
C ALA A 551 -4.64 15.25 0.34
N THR A 552 -3.66 14.58 0.95
CA THR A 552 -3.64 13.13 1.21
C THR A 552 -4.81 12.74 2.11
N GLU A 553 -5.04 13.46 3.21
CA GLU A 553 -6.15 13.23 4.14
C GLU A 553 -7.52 13.52 3.48
N VAL A 554 -7.65 14.62 2.73
CA VAL A 554 -8.91 14.98 2.04
C VAL A 554 -9.29 13.97 0.98
N HIS A 555 -8.35 13.59 0.10
CA HIS A 555 -8.62 12.64 -0.98
C HIS A 555 -8.77 11.20 -0.47
N ARG A 556 -8.13 10.86 0.67
CA ARG A 556 -8.43 9.62 1.40
C ARG A 556 -9.91 9.54 1.77
N GLY A 557 -10.51 10.62 2.26
CA GLY A 557 -11.95 10.64 2.57
C GLY A 557 -12.87 10.34 1.38
N LYS A 558 -12.41 10.64 0.14
CA LYS A 558 -13.20 10.49 -1.10
C LYS A 558 -13.20 9.07 -1.67
N MET A 559 -12.25 8.18 -1.31
CA MET A 559 -12.20 6.80 -1.82
C MET A 559 -13.25 5.85 -1.18
N GLY A 560 -14.07 6.35 -0.25
CA GLY A 560 -15.31 5.72 0.17
C GLY A 560 -15.18 4.29 0.71
N PHE A 561 -15.89 3.35 0.07
CA PHE A 561 -16.08 1.96 0.53
C PHE A 561 -14.76 1.16 0.65
N LEU A 562 -13.80 1.36 -0.25
CA LEU A 562 -12.52 0.62 -0.23
C LEU A 562 -11.65 1.02 0.98
N ASN A 563 -11.55 2.32 1.26
CA ASN A 563 -10.90 2.82 2.47
C ASN A 563 -11.63 2.33 3.72
N TRP A 564 -12.97 2.33 3.71
CA TRP A 564 -13.75 1.78 4.83
C TRP A 564 -13.45 0.29 5.09
N VAL A 565 -13.31 -0.54 4.05
CA VAL A 565 -12.95 -1.96 4.22
C VAL A 565 -11.54 -2.11 4.79
N GLY A 566 -10.55 -1.39 4.23
CA GLY A 566 -9.17 -1.40 4.71
C GLY A 566 -9.04 -0.94 6.16
N ASP A 567 -9.60 0.23 6.47
CA ASP A 567 -9.63 0.81 7.82
C ASP A 567 -10.34 -0.12 8.82
N LYS A 568 -11.40 -0.83 8.41
CA LYS A 568 -12.08 -1.80 9.28
C LYS A 568 -11.27 -3.06 9.53
N LEU A 569 -10.55 -3.58 8.54
CA LEU A 569 -9.66 -4.72 8.72
C LEU A 569 -8.50 -4.39 9.66
N LEU A 570 -7.87 -3.22 9.48
CA LEU A 570 -6.84 -2.71 10.38
C LEU A 570 -7.41 -2.50 11.78
N TRP A 571 -8.54 -1.81 11.91
CA TRP A 571 -9.20 -1.59 13.20
C TRP A 571 -9.55 -2.90 13.93
N LEU A 572 -10.04 -3.93 13.22
CA LEU A 572 -10.31 -5.26 13.79
C LEU A 572 -9.02 -5.95 14.27
N ALA A 573 -7.92 -5.83 13.53
CA ALA A 573 -6.61 -6.30 13.99
C ALA A 573 -6.17 -5.61 15.29
N HIS A 574 -6.46 -4.30 15.45
CA HIS A 574 -6.12 -3.55 16.67
C HIS A 574 -6.95 -3.89 17.90
N LEU A 575 -8.21 -4.31 17.73
CA LEU A 575 -9.04 -4.74 18.88
C LEU A 575 -8.44 -5.92 19.65
N GLY A 576 -7.53 -6.68 19.05
CA GLY A 576 -6.81 -7.78 19.70
C GLY A 576 -5.70 -7.35 20.67
N ARG A 577 -5.35 -6.05 20.78
CA ARG A 577 -4.18 -5.56 21.54
C ARG A 577 -4.50 -4.37 22.48
N PRO A 578 -5.34 -4.54 23.51
CA PRO A 578 -5.73 -3.43 24.41
C PRO A 578 -4.65 -3.05 25.44
N ASN A 579 -4.51 -1.76 25.76
CA ASN A 579 -3.56 -1.19 26.75
C ASN A 579 -3.99 -1.39 28.23
N THR A 580 -4.55 -2.55 28.53
CA THR A 580 -4.75 -2.99 29.93
C THR A 580 -3.40 -3.14 30.64
N ILE A 581 -3.37 -3.28 31.98
CA ILE A 581 -2.11 -3.52 32.73
C ILE A 581 -1.34 -4.72 32.14
N ALA A 582 -2.03 -5.85 31.93
CA ALA A 582 -1.44 -7.05 31.34
C ALA A 582 -1.02 -6.85 29.86
N GLY A 583 -1.78 -6.08 29.09
CA GLY A 583 -1.47 -5.79 27.68
C GLY A 583 -0.30 -4.82 27.50
N SER A 584 -0.22 -3.76 28.31
CA SER A 584 0.87 -2.78 28.32
C SER A 584 2.19 -3.48 28.64
N ARG A 585 2.17 -4.37 29.64
CA ARG A 585 3.31 -5.21 30.00
C ARG A 585 3.75 -6.11 28.84
N ARG A 586 2.83 -6.82 28.18
CA ARG A 586 3.15 -7.69 27.04
C ARG A 586 3.72 -6.91 25.85
N ASN A 587 3.15 -5.75 25.51
CA ASN A 587 3.60 -4.94 24.39
C ASN A 587 5.02 -4.36 24.64
N ILE A 588 5.33 -4.00 25.89
CA ILE A 588 6.66 -3.53 26.30
C ILE A 588 7.67 -4.68 26.35
N GLU A 589 7.31 -5.84 26.91
CA GLU A 589 8.13 -7.06 26.87
C GLU A 589 8.47 -7.43 25.40
N GLU A 590 7.50 -7.55 24.49
CA GLU A 590 7.74 -7.87 23.06
C GLU A 590 8.60 -6.83 22.31
N HIS A 591 8.57 -5.54 22.71
CA HIS A 591 9.35 -4.47 22.07
C HIS A 591 10.80 -4.37 22.59
N TYR A 592 11.04 -4.70 23.87
CA TYR A 592 12.38 -4.69 24.48
C TYR A 592 13.04 -6.08 24.53
N ASP A 593 12.32 -7.15 24.21
CA ASP A 593 12.85 -8.50 23.95
C ASP A 593 13.75 -8.57 22.70
N ALA A 594 13.80 -7.50 21.88
CA ALA A 594 14.87 -7.31 20.91
C ALA A 594 16.26 -7.22 21.61
N GLY A 595 16.32 -6.98 22.92
CA GLY A 595 17.54 -7.06 23.72
C GLY A 595 18.43 -5.81 23.63
N ASN A 596 19.06 -5.45 24.75
CA ASN A 596 19.94 -4.28 24.87
C ASN A 596 21.11 -4.26 23.86
N ALA A 597 21.50 -5.42 23.30
CA ALA A 597 22.53 -5.53 22.28
C ALA A 597 22.18 -4.75 21.01
N MET A 598 20.92 -4.82 20.56
CA MET A 598 20.44 -4.09 19.38
C MET A 598 20.44 -2.58 19.63
N TYR A 599 19.88 -2.13 20.76
CA TYR A 599 19.76 -0.70 21.08
C TYR A 599 21.13 -0.01 21.20
N ARG A 600 22.16 -0.71 21.72
CA ARG A 600 23.55 -0.20 21.76
C ARG A 600 24.14 0.08 20.38
N LEU A 601 23.59 -0.50 19.30
CA LEU A 601 24.09 -0.27 17.95
C LEU A 601 23.65 1.08 17.37
N PHE A 602 22.68 1.79 17.95
CA PHE A 602 22.27 3.10 17.44
C PHE A 602 22.04 4.17 18.50
N LEU A 603 21.85 3.80 19.77
CA LEU A 603 21.83 4.74 20.89
C LEU A 603 23.26 5.13 21.31
N ASP A 604 23.37 6.26 22.00
CA ASP A 604 24.60 6.68 22.68
C ASP A 604 24.80 5.91 24.00
N GLU A 605 25.89 6.19 24.71
CA GLU A 605 26.27 5.49 25.95
C GLU A 605 25.22 5.63 27.07
N SER A 606 24.41 6.69 27.04
CA SER A 606 23.32 6.90 27.99
C SER A 606 22.17 5.89 27.84
N MET A 607 22.09 5.17 26.70
CA MET A 607 21.01 4.25 26.35
C MET A 607 19.62 4.90 26.33
N MET A 608 19.52 6.22 26.17
CA MET A 608 18.23 6.90 26.15
C MET A 608 17.55 6.79 24.78
N TYR A 609 16.47 6.01 24.72
CA TYR A 609 15.58 5.94 23.56
C TYR A 609 14.46 6.98 23.65
N SER A 610 14.84 8.26 23.66
CA SER A 610 13.93 9.42 23.68
C SER A 610 14.58 10.61 22.98
N SER A 611 13.80 11.65 22.65
CA SER A 611 14.35 12.88 22.06
C SER A 611 15.43 13.52 22.93
N ALA A 612 16.45 14.06 22.27
CA ALA A 612 17.47 14.92 22.86
C ALA A 612 17.19 16.41 22.57
N ILE A 613 17.99 17.33 23.16
CA ILE A 613 18.00 18.76 22.84
C ILE A 613 19.41 19.11 22.35
N HIS A 614 19.51 19.42 21.05
CA HIS A 614 20.77 19.60 20.35
C HIS A 614 21.19 21.07 20.27
N ASN A 615 22.45 21.37 20.61
CA ASN A 615 23.14 22.57 20.14
C ASN A 615 24.08 22.22 18.97
N GLU A 616 24.59 23.24 18.29
CA GLU A 616 25.46 23.06 17.13
C GLU A 616 26.78 22.37 17.50
N GLY A 617 27.14 21.33 16.75
CA GLY A 617 28.41 20.60 16.90
C GLY A 617 28.48 19.60 18.06
N GLU A 618 27.41 19.43 18.84
CA GLU A 618 27.38 18.51 19.98
C GLU A 618 27.19 17.04 19.57
N THR A 619 27.67 16.12 20.43
CA THR A 619 27.39 14.69 20.30
C THR A 619 25.98 14.36 20.78
N LEU A 620 25.42 13.22 20.33
CA LEU A 620 24.12 12.75 20.79
C LEU A 620 24.07 12.61 22.33
N TYR A 621 25.15 12.12 22.95
CA TYR A 621 25.26 12.04 24.40
C TYR A 621 25.10 13.41 25.07
N GLN A 622 25.81 14.43 24.58
CA GLN A 622 25.72 15.78 25.12
C GLN A 622 24.31 16.37 24.94
N ALA A 623 23.71 16.16 23.77
CA ALA A 623 22.34 16.60 23.51
C ALA A 623 21.32 15.90 24.44
N GLN A 624 21.54 14.63 24.77
CA GLN A 624 20.72 13.92 25.74
C GLN A 624 20.89 14.51 27.15
N MET A 625 22.10 14.89 27.56
CA MET A 625 22.33 15.56 28.84
C MET A 625 21.64 16.92 28.90
N ASN A 626 21.72 17.72 27.84
CA ASN A 626 21.05 19.02 27.74
C ASN A 626 19.53 18.90 27.95
N LYS A 627 18.93 17.85 27.38
CA LYS A 627 17.51 17.53 27.57
C LYS A 627 17.16 17.21 29.02
N LEU A 628 17.97 16.39 29.69
CA LEU A 628 17.78 16.10 31.12
C LEU A 628 17.91 17.38 31.97
N ASP A 629 18.93 18.20 31.71
CA ASP A 629 19.16 19.45 32.43
C ASP A 629 18.02 20.46 32.21
N ALA A 630 17.46 20.51 30.99
CA ALA A 630 16.29 21.32 30.69
C ALA A 630 15.06 20.87 31.50
N ILE A 631 14.81 19.56 31.60
CA ILE A 631 13.70 19.00 32.40
C ILE A 631 13.92 19.30 33.89
N ILE A 632 15.13 19.10 34.42
CA ILE A 632 15.48 19.40 35.82
C ILE A 632 15.21 20.88 36.12
N LYS A 633 15.62 21.78 35.23
CA LYS A 633 15.37 23.23 35.33
C LYS A 633 13.89 23.59 35.25
N GLN A 634 13.14 23.00 34.31
CA GLN A 634 11.71 23.25 34.14
C GLN A 634 10.88 22.76 35.32
N ALA A 635 11.26 21.60 35.89
CA ALA A 635 10.65 21.06 37.10
C ALA A 635 11.07 21.83 38.37
N ASP A 636 12.13 22.64 38.31
CA ASP A 636 12.71 23.36 39.46
C ASP A 636 13.05 22.39 40.61
N ILE A 637 13.84 21.36 40.28
CA ILE A 637 14.27 20.30 41.22
C ILE A 637 15.43 20.80 42.10
N LYS A 638 15.34 20.55 43.40
CA LYS A 638 16.30 20.99 44.43
C LYS A 638 16.79 19.80 45.28
N GLU A 639 17.85 20.01 46.04
CA GLU A 639 18.49 18.97 46.88
C GLU A 639 17.53 18.28 47.86
N GLY A 640 16.56 19.02 48.41
CA GLY A 640 15.57 18.50 49.35
C GLY A 640 14.36 17.81 48.72
N ASP A 641 14.20 17.85 47.40
CA ASP A 641 13.02 17.34 46.73
C ASP A 641 13.02 15.81 46.64
N HIS A 642 11.83 15.22 46.74
CA HIS A 642 11.58 13.83 46.33
C HIS A 642 10.88 13.78 44.98
N VAL A 643 11.57 13.25 43.98
CA VAL A 643 11.15 13.19 42.58
C VAL A 643 10.64 11.79 42.23
N LEU A 644 9.46 11.71 41.63
CA LEU A 644 8.95 10.49 40.98
C LEU A 644 9.26 10.53 39.48
N GLU A 645 9.97 9.53 38.97
CA GLU A 645 10.16 9.33 37.54
C GLU A 645 9.27 8.19 37.05
N ILE A 646 8.27 8.51 36.22
CA ILE A 646 7.35 7.53 35.64
C ILE A 646 7.92 7.07 34.29
N GLY A 647 8.41 5.82 34.25
CA GLY A 647 9.07 5.24 33.08
C GLY A 647 10.56 5.57 33.06
N CYS A 648 11.32 5.03 34.03
CA CYS A 648 12.72 5.42 34.24
C CYS A 648 13.74 4.88 33.23
N GLY A 649 13.30 4.04 32.28
CA GLY A 649 14.14 3.43 31.26
C GLY A 649 15.39 2.79 31.87
N TRP A 650 16.57 3.16 31.37
CA TRP A 650 17.87 2.69 31.85
C TRP A 650 18.48 3.57 32.96
N GLY A 651 17.67 4.41 33.62
CA GLY A 651 18.06 5.22 34.79
C GLY A 651 18.75 6.55 34.48
N GLY A 652 18.77 7.00 33.22
CA GLY A 652 19.51 8.19 32.79
C GLY A 652 19.10 9.48 33.51
N PHE A 653 17.80 9.77 33.59
CA PHE A 653 17.32 10.94 34.31
C PHE A 653 17.54 10.83 35.82
N ALA A 654 17.20 9.70 36.44
CA ALA A 654 17.40 9.50 37.87
C ALA A 654 18.85 9.75 38.32
N ILE A 655 19.82 9.23 37.55
CA ILE A 655 21.25 9.46 37.79
C ILE A 655 21.59 10.94 37.65
N ARG A 656 21.20 11.57 36.53
CA ARG A 656 21.53 12.98 36.25
C ARG A 656 20.93 13.93 37.28
N ALA A 657 19.66 13.74 37.65
CA ALA A 657 18.96 14.57 38.63
C ALA A 657 19.59 14.46 40.02
N ALA A 658 19.88 13.25 40.49
CA ALA A 658 20.53 13.01 41.78
C ALA A 658 21.97 13.56 41.83
N GLN A 659 22.73 13.49 40.73
CA GLN A 659 24.10 14.03 40.65
C GLN A 659 24.14 15.56 40.63
N THR A 660 23.25 16.19 39.87
CA THR A 660 23.27 17.65 39.65
C THR A 660 22.63 18.44 40.78
N THR A 661 21.59 17.90 41.41
CA THR A 661 20.82 18.62 42.42
C THR A 661 20.98 18.03 43.82
N GLY A 662 21.36 16.75 43.92
CA GLY A 662 21.38 16.04 45.18
C GLY A 662 20.02 15.50 45.65
N CYS A 663 18.94 15.67 44.86
CA CYS A 663 17.58 15.21 45.19
C CYS A 663 17.48 13.68 45.36
N ARG A 664 16.35 13.24 45.94
CA ARG A 664 16.00 11.81 45.97
C ARG A 664 15.09 11.48 44.79
N VAL A 665 15.35 10.37 44.10
CA VAL A 665 14.53 9.93 42.95
C VAL A 665 13.96 8.54 43.19
N THR A 666 12.66 8.37 42.97
CA THR A 666 12.02 7.06 42.81
C THR A 666 11.69 6.86 41.33
N GLY A 667 12.33 5.90 40.66
CA GLY A 667 12.06 5.58 39.26
C GLY A 667 11.23 4.31 39.10
N LEU A 668 10.23 4.34 38.22
CA LEU A 668 9.36 3.20 37.94
C LEU A 668 9.62 2.61 36.55
N THR A 669 9.72 1.29 36.44
CA THR A 669 9.71 0.58 35.15
C THR A 669 8.94 -0.73 35.25
N ILE A 670 8.39 -1.18 34.12
CA ILE A 670 7.75 -2.49 33.98
C ILE A 670 8.57 -3.46 33.12
N SER A 671 9.80 -3.08 32.70
CA SER A 671 10.76 -3.98 32.05
C SER A 671 11.83 -4.44 33.05
N LYS A 672 12.07 -5.76 33.10
CA LYS A 672 13.07 -6.35 34.00
C LYS A 672 14.49 -6.06 33.51
N GLU A 673 14.69 -6.02 32.20
CA GLU A 673 15.94 -5.75 31.52
C GLU A 673 16.38 -4.31 31.76
N GLN A 674 15.46 -3.36 31.62
CA GLN A 674 15.68 -1.95 31.96
C GLN A 674 16.00 -1.78 33.43
N LEU A 675 15.22 -2.40 34.33
CA LEU A 675 15.48 -2.32 35.77
C LEU A 675 16.87 -2.85 36.14
N SER A 676 17.27 -3.99 35.57
CA SER A 676 18.57 -4.62 35.82
C SER A 676 19.73 -3.70 35.39
N GLU A 677 19.69 -3.18 34.16
CA GLU A 677 20.73 -2.27 33.66
C GLU A 677 20.71 -0.93 34.43
N ALA A 678 19.54 -0.35 34.69
CA ALA A 678 19.41 0.89 35.44
C ALA A 678 19.97 0.76 36.87
N THR A 679 19.69 -0.36 37.54
CA THR A 679 20.24 -0.65 38.88
C THR A 679 21.76 -0.76 38.84
N ALA A 680 22.31 -1.45 37.84
CA ALA A 680 23.76 -1.55 37.64
C ALA A 680 24.41 -0.18 37.40
N ARG A 681 23.76 0.69 36.60
CA ARG A 681 24.22 2.06 36.33
C ARG A 681 24.15 2.97 37.56
N VAL A 682 23.07 2.91 38.32
CA VAL A 682 22.91 3.65 39.59
C VAL A 682 24.00 3.25 40.60
N LYS A 683 24.26 1.94 40.70
CA LYS A 683 25.33 1.41 41.56
C LYS A 683 26.71 1.86 41.10
N ALA A 684 27.01 1.78 39.80
CA ALA A 684 28.26 2.25 39.23
C ALA A 684 28.48 3.76 39.46
N ALA A 685 27.40 4.55 39.50
CA ALA A 685 27.43 5.97 39.83
C ALA A 685 27.52 6.28 41.34
N GLY A 686 27.42 5.28 42.22
CA GLY A 686 27.45 5.45 43.68
C GLY A 686 26.22 6.13 44.28
N LEU A 687 25.06 6.02 43.62
CA LEU A 687 23.84 6.78 43.97
C LEU A 687 22.75 5.93 44.65
N GLU A 688 23.08 4.74 45.14
CA GLU A 688 22.12 3.80 45.75
C GLU A 688 21.36 4.40 46.95
N ASN A 689 21.95 5.39 47.64
CA ASN A 689 21.33 6.09 48.77
C ASN A 689 20.34 7.19 48.34
N LYS A 690 20.37 7.62 47.06
CA LYS A 690 19.55 8.72 46.53
C LYS A 690 18.55 8.27 45.46
N VAL A 691 18.80 7.14 44.79
CA VAL A 691 17.95 6.64 43.71
C VAL A 691 17.38 5.27 44.10
N THR A 692 16.06 5.17 44.10
CA THR A 692 15.32 3.92 44.30
C THR A 692 14.59 3.55 43.01
N LEU A 693 14.84 2.35 42.48
CA LEU A 693 14.18 1.88 41.26
C LEU A 693 13.21 0.74 41.60
N LEU A 694 11.99 0.81 41.06
CA LEU A 694 10.91 -0.13 41.35
C LEU A 694 10.42 -0.81 40.07
N PHE A 695 10.27 -2.14 40.14
CA PHE A 695 9.50 -2.90 39.16
C PHE A 695 8.01 -2.71 39.45
N CYS A 696 7.41 -1.65 38.94
CA CYS A 696 6.07 -1.22 39.33
C CYS A 696 5.38 -0.50 38.17
N ASP A 697 4.12 -0.82 37.94
CA ASP A 697 3.27 -0.03 37.06
C ASP A 697 2.93 1.29 37.75
N TYR A 698 2.98 2.40 37.03
CA TYR A 698 2.73 3.72 37.59
C TYR A 698 1.33 3.85 38.23
N ARG A 699 0.36 3.07 37.76
CA ARG A 699 -1.00 3.02 38.31
C ARG A 699 -1.05 2.47 39.74
N ASP A 700 -0.06 1.65 40.09
CA ASP A 700 0.08 1.03 41.41
C ASP A 700 1.22 1.68 42.23
N CYS A 701 1.68 2.87 41.82
CA CYS A 701 2.78 3.57 42.47
C CYS A 701 2.45 3.86 43.96
N PRO A 702 3.32 3.47 44.91
CA PRO A 702 3.14 3.80 46.31
C PRO A 702 3.46 5.29 46.59
N GLY A 703 2.87 5.83 47.67
CA GLY A 703 3.21 7.17 48.17
C GLY A 703 2.39 8.32 47.59
N ALA A 704 1.06 8.19 47.55
CA ALA A 704 0.17 9.30 47.19
C ALA A 704 0.45 10.55 48.05
N GLY A 705 0.58 11.71 47.41
CA GLY A 705 0.86 13.00 48.03
C GLY A 705 2.27 13.16 48.63
N THR A 706 3.22 12.25 48.32
CA THR A 706 4.56 12.28 48.94
C THR A 706 5.64 12.94 48.08
N TYR A 707 5.38 13.13 46.77
CA TYR A 707 6.40 13.61 45.84
C TYR A 707 6.28 15.13 45.62
N ASP A 708 7.42 15.81 45.62
CA ASP A 708 7.53 17.24 45.32
C ASP A 708 7.43 17.48 43.81
N LYS A 709 7.97 16.53 43.03
CA LYS A 709 8.11 16.61 41.57
C LYS A 709 7.75 15.29 40.91
N VAL A 710 7.15 15.36 39.73
CA VAL A 710 6.95 14.20 38.85
C VAL A 710 7.59 14.48 37.50
N VAL A 711 8.34 13.53 36.98
CA VAL A 711 8.90 13.58 35.62
C VAL A 711 8.45 12.34 34.86
N SER A 712 7.99 12.53 33.62
CA SER A 712 7.60 11.44 32.74
C SER A 712 8.07 11.75 31.32
N ILE A 713 9.02 10.95 30.82
CA ILE A 713 9.68 11.20 29.53
C ILE A 713 9.18 10.18 28.52
N GLU A 714 8.40 10.63 27.53
CA GLU A 714 7.90 9.82 26.40
C GLU A 714 7.24 8.50 26.85
N MET A 715 6.53 8.56 27.97
CA MET A 715 5.77 7.45 28.55
C MET A 715 4.29 7.52 28.20
N ILE A 716 3.74 8.72 28.03
CA ILE A 716 2.30 8.95 27.81
C ILE A 716 1.80 8.29 26.51
N GLU A 717 2.70 8.09 25.56
CA GLU A 717 2.49 7.42 24.28
C GLU A 717 2.10 5.95 24.46
N ALA A 718 2.51 5.31 25.55
CA ALA A 718 2.14 3.93 25.88
C ALA A 718 0.80 3.82 26.62
N VAL A 719 0.20 4.95 27.04
CA VAL A 719 -1.02 4.96 27.87
C VAL A 719 -2.25 4.61 27.06
N GLY A 720 -2.40 5.17 25.85
CA GLY A 720 -3.61 5.03 25.05
C GLY A 720 -4.69 6.08 25.35
N HIS A 721 -5.49 6.42 24.34
CA HIS A 721 -6.53 7.45 24.40
C HIS A 721 -7.47 7.32 25.61
N GLU A 722 -7.99 6.11 25.85
CA GLU A 722 -8.99 5.84 26.90
C GLU A 722 -8.42 5.97 28.32
N HIS A 723 -7.09 5.95 28.47
CA HIS A 723 -6.40 5.96 29.75
C HIS A 723 -5.71 7.29 30.07
N LEU A 724 -5.87 8.31 29.23
CA LEU A 724 -5.36 9.66 29.50
C LEU A 724 -5.91 10.25 30.82
N PRO A 725 -7.24 10.22 31.11
CA PRO A 725 -7.74 10.78 32.37
C PRO A 725 -7.21 10.04 33.63
N PRO A 726 -7.19 8.69 33.67
CA PRO A 726 -6.51 7.95 34.74
C PRO A 726 -5.04 8.33 34.91
N TYR A 727 -4.28 8.53 33.82
CA TYR A 727 -2.87 8.90 33.88
C TYR A 727 -2.66 10.25 34.59
N PHE A 728 -3.42 11.29 34.21
CA PHE A 728 -3.35 12.59 34.88
C PHE A 728 -3.87 12.54 36.33
N SER A 729 -4.88 11.71 36.61
CA SER A 729 -5.37 11.48 37.97
C SER A 729 -4.29 10.91 38.88
N VAL A 730 -3.53 9.92 38.41
CA VAL A 730 -2.40 9.34 39.17
C VAL A 730 -1.34 10.41 39.45
N ILE A 731 -0.91 11.17 38.45
CA ILE A 731 0.08 12.25 38.64
C ILE A 731 -0.42 13.28 39.67
N GLY A 732 -1.68 13.70 39.53
CA GLY A 732 -2.32 14.63 40.45
C GLY A 732 -2.40 14.11 41.89
N ASN A 733 -2.55 12.80 42.08
CA ASN A 733 -2.61 12.16 43.40
C ASN A 733 -1.22 11.95 44.01
N MET A 734 -0.16 11.82 43.20
CA MET A 734 1.20 11.61 43.69
C MET A 734 1.88 12.91 44.15
N LEU A 735 1.52 14.04 43.54
CA LEU A 735 2.08 15.35 43.85
C LEU A 735 1.53 15.97 45.14
N LYS A 736 2.42 16.59 45.92
CA LYS A 736 2.04 17.56 46.96
C LYS A 736 1.35 18.80 46.35
N PRO A 737 0.49 19.51 47.10
CA PRO A 737 0.03 20.85 46.71
C PRO A 737 1.22 21.76 46.37
N GLY A 738 1.14 22.52 45.28
CA GLY A 738 2.25 23.35 44.77
C GLY A 738 3.35 22.57 44.02
N GLY A 739 3.31 21.24 44.03
CA GLY A 739 4.24 20.37 43.30
C GLY A 739 4.16 20.54 41.78
N LYS A 740 5.24 20.20 41.08
CA LYS A 740 5.35 20.34 39.61
C LYS A 740 5.50 18.99 38.92
N ALA A 741 4.83 18.81 37.78
CA ALA A 741 5.13 17.72 36.85
C ALA A 741 5.70 18.27 35.54
N VAL A 742 6.72 17.61 35.00
CA VAL A 742 7.19 17.83 33.62
C VAL A 742 6.96 16.55 32.83
N ILE A 743 6.14 16.66 31.79
CA ILE A 743 5.79 15.56 30.90
C ILE A 743 6.39 15.87 29.53
N GLN A 744 7.35 15.08 29.07
CA GLN A 744 7.82 15.11 27.68
C GLN A 744 6.93 14.16 26.86
N ALA A 745 6.27 14.67 25.82
CA ALA A 745 5.28 13.91 25.07
C ALA A 745 5.31 14.25 23.58
N ILE A 746 5.41 13.20 22.76
CA ILE A 746 5.13 13.28 21.33
C ILE A 746 3.64 13.53 21.14
N SER A 747 3.30 14.48 20.27
CA SER A 747 1.94 14.97 20.11
C SER A 747 1.54 15.13 18.64
N VAL A 748 0.28 14.81 18.36
CA VAL A 748 -0.37 15.10 17.07
C VAL A 748 -1.13 16.44 17.20
N PRO A 749 -1.11 17.30 16.17
CA PRO A 749 -1.91 18.53 16.17
C PRO A 749 -3.39 18.27 16.47
N ASP A 750 -4.02 19.14 17.27
CA ASP A 750 -5.40 18.98 17.75
C ASP A 750 -6.42 18.76 16.62
N GLU A 751 -6.25 19.47 15.50
CA GLU A 751 -7.12 19.38 14.31
C GLU A 751 -7.19 17.97 13.71
N ARG A 752 -6.13 17.17 13.87
CA ARG A 752 -6.02 15.82 13.29
C ARG A 752 -6.26 14.71 14.30
N TYR A 753 -6.36 15.04 15.59
CA TYR A 753 -6.40 14.07 16.67
C TYR A 753 -7.61 13.13 16.63
N GLU A 754 -8.80 13.64 16.30
CA GLU A 754 -10.02 12.82 16.23
C GLU A 754 -9.95 11.76 15.11
N ALA A 755 -9.36 12.12 13.97
CA ALA A 755 -9.13 11.20 12.86
C ALA A 755 -8.05 10.17 13.23
N TYR A 756 -6.92 10.64 13.77
CA TYR A 756 -5.82 9.81 14.25
C TYR A 756 -6.27 8.76 15.26
N SER A 757 -7.08 9.14 16.26
CA SER A 757 -7.50 8.24 17.34
C SER A 757 -8.40 7.08 16.88
N ARG A 758 -8.99 7.18 15.68
CA ARG A 758 -9.89 6.16 15.10
C ARG A 758 -9.21 5.26 14.07
N CYS A 759 -8.02 5.64 13.62
CA CYS A 759 -7.26 4.93 12.61
C CYS A 759 -6.02 4.28 13.23
N SER A 760 -5.34 3.47 12.43
CA SER A 760 -4.01 2.99 12.75
C SER A 760 -3.03 3.36 11.65
N ASP A 761 -1.75 3.34 11.99
CA ASP A 761 -0.62 3.75 11.18
C ASP A 761 0.48 2.69 11.23
N PHE A 762 1.55 2.92 10.46
CA PHE A 762 2.70 2.01 10.41
C PHE A 762 3.33 1.79 11.81
N ILE A 763 3.38 2.84 12.63
CA ILE A 763 4.02 2.83 13.94
C ILE A 763 3.28 1.88 14.88
N ARG A 764 1.95 2.01 14.98
CA ARG A 764 1.11 1.17 15.85
C ARG A 764 1.03 -0.28 15.40
N GLU A 765 1.29 -0.55 14.13
CA GLU A 765 1.26 -1.91 13.58
C GLU A 765 2.59 -2.65 13.72
N HIS A 766 3.71 -1.96 13.49
CA HIS A 766 5.03 -2.60 13.28
C HIS A 766 6.11 -2.21 14.30
N ILE A 767 5.96 -1.08 15.00
CA ILE A 767 6.97 -0.55 15.93
C ILE A 767 6.46 -0.57 17.36
N PHE A 768 5.39 0.18 17.68
CA PHE A 768 4.81 0.30 19.01
C PHE A 768 3.36 -0.18 19.05
N PRO A 769 3.10 -1.50 19.09
CA PRO A 769 1.74 -2.02 19.29
C PRO A 769 1.11 -1.44 20.55
N GLY A 770 -0.05 -0.79 20.40
CA GLY A 770 -0.73 -0.10 21.50
C GLY A 770 -0.31 1.36 21.72
N GLY A 771 0.73 1.84 21.05
CA GLY A 771 1.12 3.25 21.09
C GLY A 771 -0.01 4.19 20.64
N HIS A 772 -0.08 5.37 21.25
CA HIS A 772 -1.07 6.40 20.94
C HIS A 772 -0.53 7.79 21.28
N LEU A 773 -0.40 8.65 20.28
CA LEU A 773 0.08 10.02 20.44
C LEU A 773 -1.07 10.95 20.87
N PRO A 774 -1.06 11.55 22.07
CA PRO A 774 -2.09 12.49 22.49
C PRO A 774 -1.94 13.86 21.78
N SER A 775 -3.01 14.65 21.71
CA SER A 775 -2.92 16.07 21.39
C SER A 775 -2.82 16.91 22.67
N VAL A 776 -2.32 18.15 22.57
CA VAL A 776 -2.25 19.06 23.72
C VAL A 776 -3.64 19.34 24.28
N GLY A 777 -4.64 19.59 23.43
CA GLY A 777 -6.03 19.75 23.86
C GLY A 777 -6.59 18.52 24.56
N ALA A 778 -6.28 17.31 24.09
CA ALA A 778 -6.72 16.08 24.74
C ALA A 778 -6.07 15.86 26.11
N MET A 779 -4.80 16.23 26.28
CA MET A 779 -4.11 16.19 27.56
C MET A 779 -4.72 17.19 28.55
N VAL A 780 -5.01 18.42 28.11
CA VAL A 780 -5.68 19.44 28.93
C VAL A 780 -7.08 19.02 29.34
N GLU A 781 -7.84 18.39 28.45
CA GLU A 781 -9.15 17.84 28.79
C GLU A 781 -9.03 16.73 29.83
N ALA A 782 -8.08 15.81 29.64
CA ALA A 782 -7.83 14.69 30.54
C ALA A 782 -7.35 15.12 31.94
N SER A 783 -6.69 16.28 32.06
CA SER A 783 -6.22 16.80 33.35
C SER A 783 -7.33 17.46 34.18
N ARG A 784 -8.51 17.73 33.61
CA ARG A 784 -9.61 18.39 34.34
C ARG A 784 -10.04 17.58 35.56
N GLY A 785 -10.23 18.27 36.68
CA GLY A 785 -10.62 17.64 37.95
C GLY A 785 -9.49 16.96 38.72
N THR A 786 -8.26 16.91 38.18
CA THR A 786 -7.09 16.30 38.86
C THR A 786 -6.32 17.31 39.74
N GLY A 787 -6.67 18.60 39.66
CA GLY A 787 -5.96 19.69 40.33
C GLY A 787 -4.65 20.11 39.65
N LEU A 788 -4.35 19.57 38.46
CA LEU A 788 -3.19 19.95 37.64
C LEU A 788 -3.57 21.05 36.64
N ASP A 789 -2.83 22.15 36.68
CA ASP A 789 -2.91 23.23 35.69
C ASP A 789 -1.67 23.23 34.80
N LEU A 790 -1.87 23.29 33.48
CA LEU A 790 -0.79 23.49 32.52
C LEU A 790 -0.25 24.94 32.62
N LYS A 791 1.05 25.09 32.87
CA LYS A 791 1.72 26.40 33.02
C LYS A 791 2.78 26.68 31.96
N GLY A 792 3.27 25.66 31.25
CA GLY A 792 4.28 25.85 30.20
C GLY A 792 4.25 24.74 29.16
N VAL A 793 4.53 25.12 27.91
CA VAL A 793 4.66 24.20 26.78
C VAL A 793 5.89 24.64 25.98
N THR A 794 6.84 23.73 25.77
CA THR A 794 8.03 23.99 24.93
C THR A 794 8.09 22.94 23.84
N ASP A 795 8.05 23.36 22.57
CA ASP A 795 8.21 22.46 21.42
C ASP A 795 9.69 22.13 21.21
N ILE A 796 10.05 20.86 21.43
CA ILE A 796 11.36 20.30 21.13
C ILE A 796 11.34 19.37 19.90
N GLY A 797 10.22 19.30 19.17
CA GLY A 797 10.04 18.46 17.98
C GLY A 797 11.17 18.55 16.96
N PRO A 798 11.67 19.75 16.58
CA PRO A 798 12.81 19.87 15.66
C PRO A 798 14.08 19.17 16.13
N HIS A 799 14.31 19.07 17.45
CA HIS A 799 15.45 18.34 18.00
C HIS A 799 15.25 16.82 17.93
N TYR A 800 13.99 16.34 17.88
CA TYR A 800 13.72 14.92 17.68
C TYR A 800 14.07 14.48 16.26
N ALA A 801 13.81 15.31 15.25
CA ALA A 801 14.25 15.01 13.88
C ALA A 801 15.77 14.78 13.80
N ILE A 802 16.57 15.61 14.48
CA ILE A 802 18.04 15.45 14.56
C ILE A 802 18.41 14.17 15.30
N THR A 803 17.71 13.85 16.40
CA THR A 803 17.92 12.63 17.18
C THR A 803 17.68 11.37 16.34
N LEU A 804 16.56 11.33 15.59
CA LEU A 804 16.20 10.22 14.71
C LEU A 804 17.18 10.08 13.53
N ARG A 805 17.70 11.19 13.01
CA ARG A 805 18.79 11.18 12.02
C ARG A 805 20.04 10.50 12.55
N ALA A 806 20.47 10.87 13.76
CA ALA A 806 21.65 10.27 14.38
C ALA A 806 21.45 8.75 14.59
N TRP A 807 20.27 8.32 15.02
CA TRP A 807 19.93 6.90 15.15
C TRP A 807 19.92 6.18 13.79
N ARG A 808 19.33 6.78 12.76
CA ARG A 808 19.32 6.25 11.40
C ARG A 808 20.73 6.07 10.85
N GLU A 809 21.56 7.10 10.93
CA GLU A 809 22.94 7.06 10.43
C GLU A 809 23.75 5.96 11.14
N ALA A 810 23.57 5.80 12.46
CA ALA A 810 24.20 4.72 13.20
C ALA A 810 23.67 3.33 12.79
N TRP A 811 22.35 3.18 12.62
CA TRP A 811 21.69 1.96 12.18
C TRP A 811 22.15 1.51 10.78
N GLU A 812 22.33 2.46 9.87
CA GLU A 812 22.77 2.19 8.51
C GLU A 812 24.25 1.81 8.47
N LYS A 813 25.09 2.53 9.20
CA LYS A 813 26.54 2.26 9.28
C LYS A 813 26.85 0.88 9.87
N ARG A 814 26.02 0.38 10.79
CA ARG A 814 26.22 -0.90 11.49
C ARG A 814 25.35 -2.04 10.97
N ARG A 815 24.88 -1.96 9.70
CA ARG A 815 24.03 -2.99 9.08
C ARG A 815 24.56 -4.41 9.25
N ASP A 816 25.85 -4.63 8.99
CA ASP A 816 26.45 -5.97 9.06
C ASP A 816 26.46 -6.52 10.50
N GLU A 817 26.70 -5.67 11.51
CA GLU A 817 26.62 -6.05 12.93
C GLU A 817 25.19 -6.41 13.34
N ILE A 818 24.19 -5.66 12.84
CA ILE A 818 22.76 -5.93 13.09
C ILE A 818 22.36 -7.29 12.50
N LEU A 819 22.77 -7.58 11.26
CA LEU A 819 22.48 -8.88 10.65
C LEU A 819 23.19 -10.02 11.38
N ALA A 820 24.40 -9.78 11.92
CA ALA A 820 25.14 -10.75 12.72
C ALA A 820 24.46 -11.09 14.07
N LEU A 821 23.64 -10.18 14.62
CA LEU A 821 22.78 -10.46 15.79
C LEU A 821 21.60 -11.39 15.47
N GLY A 822 21.40 -11.80 14.20
CA GLY A 822 20.34 -12.70 13.78
C GLY A 822 19.08 -12.02 13.23
N TYR A 823 19.09 -10.68 13.08
CA TYR A 823 17.98 -9.96 12.46
C TYR A 823 17.96 -10.13 10.94
N SER A 824 16.77 -10.18 10.37
CA SER A 824 16.58 -10.23 8.91
C SER A 824 16.75 -8.86 8.25
N ASP A 825 17.05 -8.86 6.94
CA ASP A 825 17.03 -7.62 6.14
C ASP A 825 15.69 -6.89 6.21
N ARG A 826 14.58 -7.64 6.23
CA ARG A 826 13.23 -7.08 6.43
C ARG A 826 13.12 -6.30 7.74
N PHE A 827 13.70 -6.82 8.82
CA PHE A 827 13.74 -6.13 10.11
C PHE A 827 14.62 -4.88 10.07
N TRP A 828 15.79 -4.96 9.43
CA TRP A 828 16.65 -3.80 9.22
C TRP A 828 15.95 -2.68 8.44
N ARG A 829 15.24 -3.03 7.36
CA ARG A 829 14.43 -2.08 6.57
C ARG A 829 13.27 -1.50 7.37
N LYS A 830 12.62 -2.31 8.23
CA LYS A 830 11.56 -1.83 9.12
C LYS A 830 12.03 -0.68 10.00
N PHE A 831 13.17 -0.82 10.67
CA PHE A 831 13.73 0.24 11.53
C PHE A 831 14.23 1.45 10.73
N ARG A 832 14.85 1.21 9.57
CA ARG A 832 15.23 2.31 8.68
C ARG A 832 14.02 3.13 8.23
N PHE A 833 12.93 2.48 7.80
CA PHE A 833 11.69 3.16 7.42
C PHE A 833 11.09 3.91 8.61
N TYR A 834 11.06 3.28 9.79
CA TYR A 834 10.60 3.92 11.02
C TYR A 834 11.36 5.22 11.32
N PHE A 835 12.69 5.21 11.30
CA PHE A 835 13.47 6.41 11.59
C PHE A 835 13.18 7.53 10.59
N VAL A 836 13.16 7.24 9.29
CA VAL A 836 12.87 8.25 8.25
C VAL A 836 11.43 8.77 8.36
N TYR A 837 10.47 7.87 8.58
CA TYR A 837 9.05 8.21 8.73
C TYR A 837 8.84 9.19 9.88
N CYS A 838 9.43 8.91 11.05
CA CYS A 838 9.34 9.80 12.21
C CYS A 838 10.16 11.07 12.04
N GLU A 839 11.38 10.99 11.48
CA GLU A 839 12.25 12.14 11.22
C GLU A 839 11.51 13.16 10.35
N ALA A 840 10.94 12.72 9.24
CA ALA A 840 10.17 13.56 8.34
C ALA A 840 8.91 14.11 9.02
N GLY A 841 8.23 13.30 9.84
CA GLY A 841 7.06 13.72 10.62
C GLY A 841 7.35 14.92 11.55
N PHE A 842 8.49 14.91 12.26
CA PHE A 842 8.91 16.03 13.09
C PHE A 842 9.40 17.22 12.26
N ASP A 843 10.20 16.99 11.22
CA ASP A 843 10.73 18.06 10.36
C ASP A 843 9.60 18.86 9.69
N TYR A 844 8.52 18.22 9.26
CA TYR A 844 7.34 18.88 8.69
C TYR A 844 6.35 19.42 9.73
N ARG A 845 6.60 19.21 11.04
CA ARG A 845 5.62 19.49 12.11
C ARG A 845 4.29 18.77 11.89
N TYR A 846 4.34 17.60 11.24
CA TYR A 846 3.21 16.70 11.17
C TYR A 846 2.95 16.10 12.57
N ILE A 847 4.01 15.86 13.33
CA ILE A 847 3.98 15.58 14.77
C ILE A 847 4.93 16.53 15.50
N HIS A 848 4.71 16.71 16.80
CA HIS A 848 5.50 17.55 17.69
C HIS A 848 6.04 16.73 18.86
N ASN A 849 6.99 17.26 19.60
CA ASN A 849 7.38 16.73 20.90
C ASN A 849 7.45 17.89 21.88
N PHE A 850 6.72 17.82 22.98
CA PHE A 850 6.58 18.93 23.92
C PHE A 850 7.11 18.58 25.29
N HIS A 851 7.79 19.51 25.95
CA HIS A 851 7.84 19.54 27.41
C HIS A 851 6.63 20.32 27.95
N LEU A 852 5.76 19.65 28.69
CA LEU A 852 4.56 20.22 29.31
C LEU A 852 4.78 20.31 30.82
N VAL A 853 4.72 21.53 31.36
CA VAL A 853 4.90 21.81 32.79
C VAL A 853 3.53 21.99 33.43
N TRP A 854 3.21 21.10 34.37
CA TRP A 854 1.96 21.10 35.14
C TRP A 854 2.23 21.48 36.60
N VAL A 855 1.32 22.21 37.21
CA VAL A 855 1.41 22.59 38.63
C VAL A 855 0.17 22.12 39.37
N LYS A 856 0.36 21.47 40.52
CA LYS A 856 -0.73 21.08 41.41
C LYS A 856 -1.23 22.30 42.17
N LYS A 857 -2.53 22.60 42.07
CA LYS A 857 -3.16 23.71 42.82
C LYS A 857 -2.94 23.54 44.33
N GLU A 858 -2.72 24.66 45.02
CA GLU A 858 -2.80 24.72 46.47
C GLU A 858 -4.27 24.57 46.89
N MET A 859 -4.52 23.84 47.98
CA MET A 859 -5.86 23.75 48.56
C MET A 859 -6.16 25.07 49.25
N GLU A 860 -7.19 25.80 48.82
CA GLU A 860 -7.74 26.91 49.61
C GLU A 860 -8.37 26.33 50.88
N GLU A 861 -7.78 26.60 52.04
CA GLU A 861 -8.38 26.26 53.33
C GLU A 861 -9.63 27.11 53.60
N GLY A 862 -10.79 26.45 53.56
CA GLY A 862 -11.94 26.79 54.39
C GLY A 862 -13.00 27.73 53.78
N ARG A 863 -14.07 27.12 53.23
CA ARG A 863 -15.48 27.47 53.48
C ARG A 863 -16.38 26.60 52.60
N GLU A 864 -16.85 25.49 53.14
CA GLU A 864 -18.19 24.90 52.91
C GLU A 864 -18.26 23.54 53.60
N ALA A 865 -18.42 23.57 54.92
CA ALA A 865 -18.75 22.40 55.72
C ALA A 865 -19.77 22.77 56.79
N LEU A 866 -20.87 23.44 56.41
CA LEU A 866 -22.03 23.64 57.28
C LEU A 866 -23.33 23.70 56.45
N GLY A 867 -24.22 22.75 56.71
CA GLY A 867 -25.60 22.70 56.22
C GLY A 867 -25.85 21.49 55.33
N GLY A 868 -26.57 20.45 55.71
CA GLY A 868 -27.32 20.16 56.92
C GLY A 868 -28.02 18.82 56.68
N GLY A 869 -27.96 17.90 57.64
CA GLY A 869 -28.78 16.70 57.57
C GLY A 869 -30.24 17.05 57.80
N HIS A 870 -31.18 16.34 57.16
CA HIS A 870 -32.50 16.07 57.73
C HIS A 870 -33.06 14.73 57.24
N ARG A 871 -33.50 13.94 58.22
CA ARG A 871 -34.33 12.74 58.09
C ARG A 871 -35.74 13.12 57.60
N GLY A 872 -36.41 12.14 57.01
CA GLY A 872 -37.62 12.32 56.21
C GLY A 872 -38.93 12.63 56.95
N ASN A 873 -39.94 13.02 56.15
CA ASN A 873 -41.33 12.65 56.37
C ASN A 873 -42.19 12.81 55.08
N THR A 874 -42.89 11.72 54.74
CA THR A 874 -44.24 11.60 54.13
C THR A 874 -44.63 12.41 52.87
N GLY A 875 -44.39 11.83 51.68
CA GLY A 875 -45.38 10.96 51.03
C GLY A 875 -46.40 11.54 50.02
N ALA A 876 -46.99 12.71 50.23
CA ALA A 876 -48.10 13.14 49.35
C ALA A 876 -48.19 14.65 49.05
N ALA A 877 -47.79 15.51 49.98
CA ALA A 877 -47.88 16.96 49.77
C ALA A 877 -46.75 17.53 48.88
N ALA A 878 -45.55 16.92 48.91
CA ALA A 878 -44.42 17.33 48.06
C ALA A 878 -44.65 17.02 46.57
N PHE A 879 -45.40 15.97 46.26
CA PHE A 879 -45.66 15.57 44.87
C PHE A 879 -46.53 16.59 44.12
N LEU A 880 -47.46 17.26 44.82
CA LEU A 880 -48.36 18.23 44.19
C LEU A 880 -47.78 19.66 44.15
N SER A 881 -46.82 20.02 45.01
CA SER A 881 -46.14 21.31 44.93
C SER A 881 -45.00 21.32 43.90
N GLU A 882 -44.30 20.19 43.69
CA GLU A 882 -43.24 20.09 42.67
C GLU A 882 -43.79 20.09 41.23
N VAL A 883 -44.96 19.50 40.98
CA VAL A 883 -45.58 19.48 39.64
C VAL A 883 -45.99 20.88 39.16
N ARG A 884 -46.22 21.82 40.08
CA ARG A 884 -46.65 23.19 39.72
C ARG A 884 -45.50 24.08 39.22
N ASN A 885 -44.24 23.71 39.46
CA ASN A 885 -43.05 24.47 39.07
C ASN A 885 -42.33 23.93 37.81
N GLU A 886 -42.87 22.89 37.15
CA GLU A 886 -42.25 22.28 35.95
C GLU A 886 -43.09 22.43 34.68
N VAL A 887 -43.80 23.56 34.52
CA VAL A 887 -44.22 24.00 33.18
C VAL A 887 -43.07 24.80 32.55
N PRO A 888 -42.60 24.46 31.33
CA PRO A 888 -41.46 25.14 30.72
C PRO A 888 -41.73 26.64 30.56
N SER A 889 -40.88 27.48 31.16
CA SER A 889 -40.82 28.93 30.89
C SER A 889 -40.10 29.27 29.58
N ASP A 890 -39.59 28.24 28.87
CA ASP A 890 -38.91 28.37 27.58
C ASP A 890 -39.90 28.74 26.47
N PRO A 891 -39.74 29.90 25.80
CA PRO A 891 -40.62 30.38 24.74
C PRO A 891 -40.74 29.40 23.57
N ILE A 892 -39.68 28.65 23.26
CA ILE A 892 -39.66 27.71 22.12
C ILE A 892 -40.55 26.50 22.42
N THR A 893 -40.47 25.96 23.64
CA THR A 893 -41.34 24.86 24.10
C THR A 893 -42.80 25.31 24.18
N GLN A 894 -43.08 26.54 24.60
CA GLN A 894 -44.45 27.08 24.59
C GLN A 894 -45.00 27.25 23.17
N VAL A 895 -44.17 27.70 22.22
CA VAL A 895 -44.55 27.82 20.80
C VAL A 895 -44.78 26.45 20.17
N LEU A 896 -43.93 25.46 20.42
CA LEU A 896 -44.09 24.10 19.88
C LEU A 896 -45.29 23.37 20.48
N LEU A 897 -45.55 23.53 21.79
CA LEU A 897 -46.77 23.04 22.42
C LEU A 897 -48.02 23.77 21.89
N ALA A 898 -47.96 25.08 21.68
CA ALA A 898 -49.06 25.85 21.09
C ALA A 898 -49.36 25.41 19.66
N VAL A 899 -48.33 25.18 18.83
CA VAL A 899 -48.48 24.63 17.47
C VAL A 899 -49.08 23.22 17.51
N TYR A 900 -48.65 22.37 18.45
CA TYR A 900 -49.23 21.05 18.67
C TYR A 900 -50.71 21.13 19.08
N PHE A 901 -51.08 21.96 20.06
CA PHE A 901 -52.47 22.12 20.49
C PHE A 901 -53.35 22.77 19.42
N PHE A 902 -52.78 23.67 18.60
CA PHE A 902 -53.46 24.28 17.47
C PHE A 902 -53.76 23.25 16.35
N LEU A 903 -52.78 22.42 16.00
CA LEU A 903 -52.94 21.35 15.01
C LEU A 903 -53.87 20.24 15.51
N ALA A 904 -53.78 19.86 16.80
CA ALA A 904 -54.70 18.91 17.42
C ALA A 904 -56.13 19.47 17.49
N GLY A 905 -56.30 20.76 17.79
CA GLY A 905 -57.60 21.43 17.83
C GLY A 905 -58.29 21.52 16.46
N LEU A 906 -57.53 21.71 15.38
CA LEU A 906 -58.06 21.69 14.00
C LEU A 906 -58.60 20.31 13.57
N LEU A 907 -58.06 19.23 14.13
CA LEU A 907 -58.40 17.84 13.78
C LEU A 907 -59.49 17.21 14.65
N VAL A 908 -59.89 17.85 15.76
CA VAL A 908 -60.91 17.35 16.72
C VAL A 908 -62.34 17.73 16.35
N LYS A 909 -62.57 18.57 15.32
CA LYS A 909 -63.91 19.02 14.95
C LYS A 909 -64.70 17.90 14.23
N GLY A 910 -65.31 17.00 15.01
CA GLY A 910 -66.33 16.08 14.51
C GLY A 910 -66.49 14.70 15.17
N HIS A 911 -65.68 14.29 16.17
CA HIS A 911 -65.78 12.91 16.71
C HIS A 911 -65.68 12.79 18.24
N PRO A 912 -66.50 11.93 18.91
CA PRO A 912 -66.67 11.93 20.36
C PRO A 912 -65.52 11.34 21.20
N PHE A 913 -64.50 10.72 20.57
CA PHE A 913 -63.41 10.02 21.28
C PHE A 913 -62.00 10.56 20.98
N MET A 914 -61.87 11.52 20.06
CA MET A 914 -60.56 12.08 19.65
C MET A 914 -59.93 13.02 20.67
N TRP A 915 -60.69 13.50 21.66
CA TRP A 915 -60.20 14.37 22.74
C TRP A 915 -59.30 13.65 23.77
N LEU A 916 -59.26 12.31 23.75
CA LEU A 916 -58.41 11.49 24.63
C LEU A 916 -56.94 11.45 24.20
N LEU A 917 -56.62 11.67 22.92
CA LEU A 917 -55.25 11.57 22.40
C LEU A 917 -54.27 12.64 22.90
N PRO A 918 -54.66 13.92 23.03
CA PRO A 918 -53.82 14.92 23.69
C PRO A 918 -53.53 14.57 25.15
N VAL A 919 -54.48 13.94 25.84
CA VAL A 919 -54.33 13.49 27.23
C VAL A 919 -53.33 12.34 27.34
N VAL A 920 -53.43 11.33 26.46
CA VAL A 920 -52.47 10.20 26.41
C VAL A 920 -51.05 10.68 26.07
N SER A 921 -50.92 11.67 25.19
CA SER A 921 -49.61 12.24 24.82
C SER A 921 -48.98 13.05 25.96
N CYS A 922 -49.78 13.83 26.70
CA CYS A 922 -49.33 14.50 27.94
C CYS A 922 -48.91 13.50 29.02
N VAL A 923 -49.66 12.40 29.20
CA VAL A 923 -49.33 11.34 30.16
C VAL A 923 -48.02 10.63 29.78
N CYS A 924 -47.73 10.44 28.49
CA CYS A 924 -46.46 9.86 28.03
C CYS A 924 -45.27 10.82 28.18
N GLY A 925 -45.48 12.13 28.01
CA GLY A 925 -44.48 13.15 28.33
C GLY A 925 -44.13 13.18 29.82
N ALA A 926 -45.13 13.06 30.71
CA ALA A 926 -44.92 12.91 32.15
C ALA A 926 -44.27 11.55 32.52
N ALA A 927 -44.57 10.49 31.76
CA ALA A 927 -43.95 9.19 31.91
C ALA A 927 -42.45 9.22 31.57
N HIS A 928 -41.98 10.03 30.60
CA HIS A 928 -40.55 10.15 30.27
C HIS A 928 -39.70 10.56 31.48
N PHE A 929 -40.13 11.56 32.25
CA PHE A 929 -39.44 12.00 33.47
C PHE A 929 -39.48 10.95 34.59
N SER A 930 -40.60 10.24 34.70
CA SER A 930 -40.79 9.16 35.65
C SER A 930 -39.94 7.92 35.30
N LEU A 931 -39.80 7.61 34.02
CA LEU A 931 -39.01 6.50 33.47
C LEU A 931 -37.51 6.74 33.63
N ASN A 932 -37.06 8.00 33.62
CA ASN A 932 -35.66 8.33 33.96
C ASN A 932 -35.36 8.01 35.42
N ARG A 933 -36.21 8.46 36.36
CA ARG A 933 -36.06 8.11 37.79
C ARG A 933 -36.18 6.61 38.03
N LEU A 934 -37.11 5.92 37.35
CA LEU A 934 -37.32 4.48 37.49
C LEU A 934 -36.15 3.67 36.92
N SER A 935 -35.66 4.01 35.72
CA SER A 935 -34.50 3.36 35.09
C SER A 935 -33.23 3.59 35.91
N ASN A 936 -33.04 4.81 36.43
CA ASN A 936 -31.91 5.13 37.30
C ASN A 936 -31.97 4.37 38.65
N ARG A 937 -33.18 4.04 39.14
CA ARG A 937 -33.35 3.28 40.38
C ARG A 937 -33.24 1.77 40.19
N LEU A 938 -33.76 1.23 39.08
CA LEU A 938 -33.89 -0.22 38.84
C LEU A 938 -32.81 -0.83 37.95
N LEU A 939 -32.11 -0.04 37.13
CA LEU A 939 -31.15 -0.55 36.13
C LEU A 939 -29.74 -0.02 36.44
N PRO A 940 -28.86 -0.82 37.09
CA PRO A 940 -27.52 -0.38 37.45
C PRO A 940 -26.67 0.11 36.26
N PHE A 941 -26.83 -0.51 35.08
CA PHE A 941 -26.12 -0.09 33.86
C PHE A 941 -26.62 1.26 33.30
N TYR A 942 -27.84 1.67 33.63
CA TYR A 942 -28.36 2.96 33.17
C TYR A 942 -27.53 4.12 33.77
N ARG A 943 -27.03 3.95 34.99
CA ARG A 943 -26.16 4.93 35.68
C ARG A 943 -24.80 5.13 35.01
N THR A 944 -24.34 4.16 34.22
CA THR A 944 -23.05 4.24 33.52
C THR A 944 -23.19 4.78 32.10
N LEU A 945 -24.42 5.02 31.63
CA LEU A 945 -24.67 5.68 30.35
C LEU A 945 -24.42 7.19 30.49
N SER A 946 -23.82 7.80 29.46
CA SER A 946 -23.73 9.25 29.34
C SER A 946 -25.12 9.90 29.39
N PRO A 947 -25.27 11.15 29.89
CA PRO A 947 -26.56 11.84 29.97
C PRO A 947 -27.36 11.85 28.65
N GLU A 948 -26.68 11.95 27.50
CA GLU A 948 -27.30 11.84 26.18
C GLU A 948 -27.94 10.46 25.96
N LYS A 949 -27.20 9.37 26.20
CA LYS A 949 -27.68 7.98 26.08
C LYS A 949 -28.80 7.64 27.08
N GLN A 950 -28.77 8.24 28.28
CA GLN A 950 -29.85 8.13 29.26
C GLN A 950 -31.14 8.77 28.74
N ALA A 951 -31.05 9.97 28.16
CA ALA A 951 -32.18 10.66 27.55
C ALA A 951 -32.76 9.89 26.36
N TRP A 952 -31.92 9.35 25.47
CA TRP A 952 -32.35 8.49 24.35
C TRP A 952 -33.02 7.21 24.85
N TRP A 953 -32.46 6.55 25.87
CA TRP A 953 -33.07 5.38 26.49
C TRP A 953 -34.48 5.68 27.01
N CYS A 954 -34.65 6.80 27.73
CA CYS A 954 -35.97 7.19 28.22
C CYS A 954 -36.93 7.62 27.10
N ALA A 955 -36.43 8.17 26.00
CA ALA A 955 -37.23 8.52 24.84
C ALA A 955 -37.72 7.26 24.10
N ASP A 956 -36.83 6.30 23.88
CA ASP A 956 -37.14 5.01 23.24
C ASP A 956 -38.10 4.17 24.09
N LEU A 957 -37.93 4.18 25.42
CA LEU A 957 -38.82 3.48 26.34
C LEU A 957 -40.21 4.14 26.41
N ALA A 958 -40.26 5.47 26.37
CA ALA A 958 -41.53 6.21 26.27
C ALA A 958 -42.23 5.94 24.93
N HIS A 959 -41.46 5.81 23.83
CA HIS A 959 -41.99 5.42 22.52
C HIS A 959 -42.61 4.02 22.54
N LEU A 960 -41.97 3.06 23.20
CA LEU A 960 -42.50 1.70 23.33
C LEU A 960 -43.84 1.73 24.08
N VAL A 961 -43.90 2.42 25.22
CA VAL A 961 -45.13 2.55 26.01
C VAL A 961 -46.24 3.24 25.23
N PHE A 962 -45.91 4.32 24.52
CA PHE A 962 -46.86 5.06 23.69
C PHE A 962 -47.39 4.22 22.52
N SER A 963 -46.51 3.59 21.73
CA SER A 963 -46.88 2.74 20.61
C SER A 963 -47.69 1.51 21.05
N SER A 964 -47.38 0.93 22.21
CA SER A 964 -48.17 -0.16 22.79
C SER A 964 -49.56 0.30 23.24
N ALA A 965 -49.67 1.46 23.89
CA ALA A 965 -50.97 2.02 24.31
C ALA A 965 -51.86 2.37 23.11
N VAL A 966 -51.28 3.03 22.09
CA VAL A 966 -51.98 3.39 20.85
C VAL A 966 -52.42 2.16 20.07
N SER A 967 -51.57 1.13 19.99
CA SER A 967 -51.92 -0.16 19.36
C SER A 967 -53.04 -0.87 20.10
N THR A 968 -53.04 -0.83 21.44
CA THR A 968 -54.09 -1.46 22.27
C THR A 968 -55.42 -0.73 22.15
N CYS A 969 -55.42 0.61 22.17
CA CYS A 969 -56.64 1.40 21.94
C CYS A 969 -57.20 1.20 20.53
N SER A 970 -56.33 1.10 19.52
CA SER A 970 -56.71 0.81 18.13
C SER A 970 -57.31 -0.60 18.00
N LEU A 971 -56.71 -1.59 18.67
CA LEU A 971 -57.21 -2.96 18.72
C LEU A 971 -58.56 -3.05 19.45
N MET A 972 -58.73 -2.36 20.58
CA MET A 972 -60.01 -2.29 21.29
C MET A 972 -61.10 -1.64 20.44
N HIS A 973 -60.77 -0.60 19.67
CA HIS A 973 -61.73 0.04 18.76
C HIS A 973 -62.14 -0.90 17.61
N VAL A 974 -61.19 -1.63 17.02
CA VAL A 974 -61.44 -2.65 15.99
C VAL A 974 -62.28 -3.81 16.54
N LEU A 975 -62.03 -4.24 17.78
CA LEU A 975 -62.76 -5.32 18.45
C LEU A 975 -64.16 -4.89 18.94
N SER A 976 -64.38 -3.60 19.18
CA SER A 976 -65.69 -3.05 19.55
C SER A 976 -66.64 -2.84 18.37
N ALA A 977 -66.19 -3.11 17.14
CA ALA A 977 -67.04 -3.08 15.96
C ALA A 977 -68.05 -4.25 15.98
N PRO A 978 -69.35 -4.02 15.72
CA PRO A 978 -70.36 -5.07 15.79
C PRO A 978 -70.05 -6.23 14.83
N GLY A 979 -69.81 -7.43 15.39
CA GLY A 979 -69.60 -8.67 14.62
C GLY A 979 -68.16 -9.20 14.55
N ALA A 980 -67.18 -8.54 15.17
CA ALA A 980 -65.77 -8.95 15.08
C ALA A 980 -65.42 -10.29 15.78
N LEU A 981 -66.31 -10.84 16.62
CA LEU A 981 -66.02 -12.02 17.46
C LEU A 981 -67.07 -13.15 17.40
N LEU A 982 -67.92 -13.21 16.36
CA LEU A 982 -68.87 -14.33 16.18
C LEU A 982 -68.52 -15.18 14.94
N PRO A 983 -68.10 -16.45 15.09
CA PRO A 983 -67.80 -17.30 13.95
C PRO A 983 -69.10 -17.72 13.25
N GLY A 984 -69.23 -17.43 11.95
CA GLY A 984 -70.26 -18.03 11.10
C GLY A 984 -71.32 -17.09 10.50
N ARG A 985 -71.23 -15.76 10.68
CA ARG A 985 -72.01 -14.78 9.89
C ARG A 985 -71.07 -13.73 9.29
N GLN A 986 -71.28 -13.40 8.01
CA GLN A 986 -70.55 -12.34 7.31
C GLN A 986 -70.72 -11.00 8.06
N ALA A 987 -69.61 -10.42 8.50
CA ALA A 987 -69.61 -9.08 9.09
C ALA A 987 -70.05 -8.04 8.05
N PRO A 988 -70.88 -7.04 8.41
CA PRO A 988 -71.23 -5.96 7.49
C PRO A 988 -69.96 -5.15 7.16
N PRO A 989 -69.87 -4.56 5.95
CA PRO A 989 -68.70 -3.79 5.55
C PRO A 989 -68.51 -2.59 6.47
N PHE A 990 -67.30 -2.41 7.00
CA PHE A 990 -66.91 -1.20 7.73
C PHE A 990 -67.24 0.04 6.89
N SER A 991 -67.96 1.02 7.47
CA SER A 991 -68.18 2.28 6.75
C SER A 991 -66.83 2.99 6.57
N PRO A 992 -66.51 3.51 5.38
CA PRO A 992 -65.24 4.19 5.13
C PRO A 992 -65.00 5.40 6.06
N SER A 993 -66.06 5.98 6.64
CA SER A 993 -65.98 7.08 7.61
C SER A 993 -65.38 6.69 8.97
N SER A 994 -65.59 5.46 9.44
CA SER A 994 -65.08 4.99 10.73
C SER A 994 -63.56 4.72 10.70
N LEU A 995 -63.09 4.04 9.65
CA LEU A 995 -61.66 3.84 9.36
C LEU A 995 -60.93 5.16 9.16
N TYR A 996 -61.55 6.14 8.48
CA TYR A 996 -60.97 7.48 8.31
C TYR A 996 -60.74 8.19 9.66
N SER A 997 -61.65 8.03 10.63
CA SER A 997 -61.55 8.67 11.96
C SER A 997 -60.41 8.14 12.84
N VAL A 998 -60.22 6.81 12.91
CA VAL A 998 -59.13 6.15 13.65
C VAL A 998 -57.78 6.49 13.03
N SER A 999 -57.77 6.62 11.72
CA SER A 999 -56.58 6.88 10.95
C SER A 999 -56.06 8.31 11.09
N CYS A 1000 -56.96 9.29 11.10
CA CYS A 1000 -56.61 10.67 11.44
C CYS A 1000 -56.09 10.78 12.89
N ALA A 1001 -56.68 10.02 13.82
CA ALA A 1001 -56.23 9.94 15.22
C ALA A 1001 -54.77 9.47 15.32
N LEU A 1002 -54.43 8.38 14.63
CA LEU A 1002 -53.09 7.78 14.61
C LEU A 1002 -52.04 8.70 13.97
N ALA A 1003 -52.41 9.40 12.90
CA ALA A 1003 -51.54 10.39 12.25
C ALA A 1003 -51.24 11.58 13.19
N CYS A 1004 -52.23 12.09 13.91
CA CYS A 1004 -52.05 13.16 14.90
C CYS A 1004 -51.15 12.73 16.06
N ALA A 1005 -51.35 11.51 16.57
CA ALA A 1005 -50.55 10.92 17.65
C ALA A 1005 -49.07 10.80 17.26
N SER A 1006 -48.82 10.30 16.04
CA SER A 1006 -47.48 10.09 15.49
C SER A 1006 -46.78 11.41 15.21
N ALA A 1007 -47.50 12.42 14.69
CA ALA A 1007 -46.95 13.76 14.50
C ALA A 1007 -46.53 14.42 15.82
N GLY A 1008 -47.34 14.28 16.88
CA GLY A 1008 -46.99 14.75 18.23
C GLY A 1008 -45.73 14.07 18.79
N PHE A 1009 -45.60 12.76 18.55
CA PHE A 1009 -44.43 11.99 18.96
C PHE A 1009 -43.13 12.44 18.25
N PHE A 1010 -43.17 12.65 16.94
CA PHE A 1010 -41.99 13.14 16.20
C PHE A 1010 -41.63 14.58 16.53
N ALA A 1011 -42.61 15.45 16.84
CA ALA A 1011 -42.36 16.79 17.35
C ALA A 1011 -41.62 16.75 18.70
N PHE A 1012 -41.97 15.81 19.57
CA PHE A 1012 -41.30 15.60 20.86
C PHE A 1012 -39.86 15.07 20.68
N HIS A 1013 -39.63 14.11 19.77
CA HIS A 1013 -38.28 13.62 19.47
C HIS A 1013 -37.40 14.70 18.82
N LEU A 1014 -37.97 15.50 17.91
CA LEU A 1014 -37.29 16.67 17.35
C LEU A 1014 -36.89 17.66 18.45
N TRP A 1015 -37.76 17.88 19.44
CA TRP A 1015 -37.46 18.72 20.61
C TRP A 1015 -36.33 18.14 21.47
N VAL A 1016 -36.32 16.84 21.78
CA VAL A 1016 -35.21 16.20 22.52
C VAL A 1016 -33.90 16.36 21.74
N ALA A 1017 -33.94 16.14 20.42
CA ALA A 1017 -32.76 16.28 19.56
C ALA A 1017 -32.25 17.73 19.50
N VAL A 1018 -33.13 18.73 19.44
CA VAL A 1018 -32.75 20.16 19.43
C VAL A 1018 -32.24 20.61 20.81
N ARG A 1019 -32.93 20.24 21.89
CA ARG A 1019 -32.61 20.66 23.27
C ARG A 1019 -31.24 20.19 23.74
N TYR A 1020 -30.82 18.99 23.37
CA TYR A 1020 -29.54 18.42 23.80
C TYR A 1020 -28.38 18.62 22.81
N ARG A 1021 -28.61 19.16 21.60
CA ARG A 1021 -27.58 19.30 20.55
C ARG A 1021 -27.33 20.71 20.02
N LEU A 1022 -27.77 21.76 20.73
CA LEU A 1022 -27.32 23.13 20.48
C LEU A 1022 -25.78 23.33 20.65
N TYR A 1023 -25.02 22.27 21.00
CA TYR A 1023 -23.57 22.31 21.23
C TYR A 1023 -22.71 21.32 20.41
N SER A 1024 -23.22 20.55 19.43
CA SER A 1024 -22.43 19.46 18.77
C SER A 1024 -22.52 19.27 17.25
N SER A 1025 -22.79 20.33 16.48
CA SER A 1025 -22.50 20.41 15.02
C SER A 1025 -23.02 19.28 14.09
N SER A 1026 -24.09 18.54 14.42
CA SER A 1026 -24.67 17.49 13.56
C SER A 1026 -26.17 17.70 13.29
N TYR A 1027 -26.49 18.30 12.13
CA TYR A 1027 -27.85 18.69 11.71
C TYR A 1027 -28.74 17.56 11.12
N LYS A 1028 -28.20 16.35 10.93
CA LYS A 1028 -28.89 15.26 10.21
C LYS A 1028 -30.17 14.74 10.89
N PRO A 1029 -30.21 14.49 12.22
CA PRO A 1029 -31.43 14.01 12.89
C PRO A 1029 -32.52 15.09 12.94
N ILE A 1030 -32.12 16.36 13.11
CA ILE A 1030 -33.02 17.51 13.09
C ILE A 1030 -33.70 17.60 11.73
N ALA A 1031 -32.93 17.61 10.65
CA ALA A 1031 -33.47 17.62 9.29
C ALA A 1031 -34.42 16.43 9.02
N HIS A 1032 -34.08 15.23 9.50
CA HIS A 1032 -34.90 14.03 9.36
C HIS A 1032 -36.24 14.14 10.08
N TYR A 1033 -36.25 14.49 11.37
CA TYR A 1033 -37.50 14.59 12.14
C TYR A 1033 -38.33 15.82 11.75
N THR A 1034 -37.69 16.93 11.36
CA THR A 1034 -38.39 18.09 10.78
C THR A 1034 -39.08 17.73 9.46
N LEU A 1035 -38.41 16.96 8.59
CA LEU A 1035 -38.99 16.50 7.33
C LEU A 1035 -40.18 15.55 7.57
N LEU A 1036 -40.06 14.59 8.50
CA LEU A 1036 -41.17 13.70 8.87
C LEU A 1036 -42.36 14.48 9.42
N LEU A 1037 -42.13 15.44 10.32
CA LEU A 1037 -43.18 16.29 10.87
C LEU A 1037 -43.91 17.08 9.76
N LEU A 1038 -43.17 17.68 8.83
CA LEU A 1038 -43.74 18.40 7.69
C LEU A 1038 -44.56 17.48 6.76
N LEU A 1039 -44.06 16.28 6.47
CA LEU A 1039 -44.78 15.29 5.64
C LEU A 1039 -46.09 14.83 6.28
N PHE A 1040 -46.12 14.63 7.60
CA PHE A 1040 -47.33 14.29 8.34
C PHE A 1040 -48.35 15.43 8.35
N VAL A 1041 -47.90 16.67 8.57
CA VAL A 1041 -48.77 17.86 8.53
C VAL A 1041 -49.37 18.07 7.13
N VAL A 1042 -48.57 17.90 6.06
CA VAL A 1042 -49.06 18.01 4.67
C VAL A 1042 -50.01 16.86 4.31
N GLY A 1043 -49.72 15.63 4.76
CA GLY A 1043 -50.59 14.47 4.57
C GLY A 1043 -51.94 14.61 5.27
N ALA A 1044 -51.95 15.12 6.51
CA ALA A 1044 -53.16 15.40 7.28
C ALA A 1044 -53.99 16.55 6.67
N TYR A 1045 -53.34 17.60 6.17
CA TYR A 1045 -54.02 18.76 5.56
C TYR A 1045 -54.69 18.44 4.21
N ARG A 1046 -54.13 17.50 3.42
CA ARG A 1046 -54.63 17.17 2.07
C ARG A 1046 -55.55 15.95 2.01
N GLY A 1047 -55.85 15.29 3.13
CA GLY A 1047 -56.76 14.14 3.18
C GLY A 1047 -56.33 12.94 2.32
N VAL A 1048 -55.03 12.78 2.07
CA VAL A 1048 -54.48 11.74 1.19
C VAL A 1048 -54.55 10.36 1.87
N SER A 1049 -55.02 9.35 1.12
CA SER A 1049 -55.23 7.97 1.58
C SER A 1049 -54.02 7.36 2.30
N LEU A 1050 -54.32 6.75 3.44
CA LEU A 1050 -53.46 6.20 4.49
C LEU A 1050 -52.37 5.20 4.11
N SER A 1051 -52.38 4.66 2.89
CA SER A 1051 -51.53 3.52 2.52
C SER A 1051 -50.04 3.88 2.48
N LEU A 1052 -49.71 5.15 2.22
CA LEU A 1052 -48.34 5.65 2.17
C LEU A 1052 -47.73 5.87 3.57
N LEU A 1053 -48.55 6.37 4.51
CA LEU A 1053 -48.16 6.65 5.90
C LEU A 1053 -48.05 5.36 6.73
N SER A 1054 -48.94 4.39 6.51
CA SER A 1054 -48.85 3.05 7.11
C SER A 1054 -47.58 2.31 6.66
N ALA A 1055 -47.13 2.50 5.42
CA ALA A 1055 -45.90 1.88 4.92
C ALA A 1055 -44.63 2.43 5.60
N THR A 1056 -44.61 3.73 5.91
CA THR A 1056 -43.51 4.36 6.68
C THR A 1056 -43.51 3.85 8.13
N LEU A 1057 -44.68 3.70 8.76
CA LEU A 1057 -44.82 3.16 10.11
C LEU A 1057 -44.44 1.66 10.20
N VAL A 1058 -44.77 0.87 9.17
CA VAL A 1058 -44.39 -0.56 9.08
C VAL A 1058 -42.90 -0.73 8.80
N GLY A 1059 -42.28 0.19 8.06
CA GLY A 1059 -40.83 0.29 7.93
C GLY A 1059 -40.15 0.48 9.30
N GLU A 1060 -40.74 1.27 10.19
CA GLU A 1060 -40.24 1.46 11.56
C GLU A 1060 -40.58 0.30 12.51
N LEU A 1061 -41.70 -0.42 12.32
CA LEU A 1061 -42.01 -1.65 13.06
C LEU A 1061 -40.93 -2.74 12.86
N SER A 1062 -40.17 -2.69 11.76
CA SER A 1062 -39.01 -3.57 11.55
C SER A 1062 -37.83 -3.30 12.50
N ASN A 1063 -37.84 -2.18 13.24
CA ASN A 1063 -36.89 -1.88 14.33
C ASN A 1063 -37.30 -2.53 15.68
N VAL A 1064 -38.53 -3.04 15.81
CA VAL A 1064 -39.00 -3.70 17.04
C VAL A 1064 -38.29 -5.04 17.31
N PRO A 1065 -38.08 -5.94 16.32
CA PRO A 1065 -37.24 -7.13 16.48
C PRO A 1065 -35.78 -6.79 16.81
N PHE A 1066 -35.26 -5.68 16.29
CA PHE A 1066 -33.91 -5.20 16.58
C PHE A 1066 -33.77 -4.75 18.04
N LEU A 1067 -34.76 -4.05 18.59
CA LEU A 1067 -34.80 -3.64 19.99
C LEU A 1067 -35.07 -4.82 20.94
N ALA A 1068 -35.93 -5.76 20.55
CA ALA A 1068 -36.18 -7.00 21.29
C ALA A 1068 -34.94 -7.91 21.34
N GLY A 1069 -34.17 -7.98 20.24
CA GLY A 1069 -32.87 -8.66 20.20
C GLY A 1069 -31.82 -8.00 21.10
N LYS A 1070 -31.90 -6.67 21.28
CA LYS A 1070 -31.06 -5.93 22.24
C LYS A 1070 -31.44 -6.26 23.69
N LEU A 1071 -32.75 -6.35 23.99
CA LEU A 1071 -33.28 -6.68 25.32
C LEU A 1071 -32.99 -8.12 25.74
N LEU A 1072 -33.11 -9.09 24.83
CA LEU A 1072 -32.77 -10.51 25.08
C LEU A 1072 -31.27 -10.73 25.28
N ASN A 1073 -30.41 -9.98 24.59
CA ASN A 1073 -28.96 -10.01 24.77
C ASN A 1073 -28.50 -9.41 26.11
N LEU A 1074 -29.24 -8.45 26.67
CA LEU A 1074 -28.91 -7.76 27.92
C LEU A 1074 -29.42 -8.50 29.18
N ALA A 1075 -30.33 -9.46 29.04
CA ALA A 1075 -30.94 -10.20 30.16
C ALA A 1075 -30.13 -11.42 30.65
N GLY A 1076 -28.94 -11.69 30.12
CA GLY A 1076 -27.98 -12.64 30.69
C GLY A 1076 -28.44 -14.11 30.69
N ALA A 1077 -28.55 -14.73 29.52
CA ALA A 1077 -28.52 -16.19 29.41
C ALA A 1077 -27.08 -16.67 29.14
N SER A 1078 -26.50 -17.36 30.11
CA SER A 1078 -25.09 -17.75 30.17
C SER A 1078 -24.76 -19.04 29.40
N GLY A 1079 -24.07 -18.89 28.26
CA GLY A 1079 -23.05 -19.79 27.67
C GLY A 1079 -23.50 -20.99 26.79
N PRO A 1080 -22.61 -21.61 25.98
CA PRO A 1080 -21.30 -21.17 25.48
C PRO A 1080 -21.10 -21.31 23.93
N SER A 1081 -20.07 -20.63 23.43
CA SER A 1081 -19.43 -20.72 22.10
C SER A 1081 -19.95 -19.81 20.95
N ARG A 1082 -19.13 -18.79 20.69
CA ARG A 1082 -18.79 -18.13 19.42
C ARG A 1082 -19.83 -18.09 18.27
N VAL A 1083 -20.13 -16.83 17.91
CA VAL A 1083 -20.15 -16.30 16.53
C VAL A 1083 -21.38 -16.70 15.71
N SER A 1084 -22.20 -15.73 15.31
CA SER A 1084 -21.90 -15.02 14.06
C SER A 1084 -22.68 -13.71 13.93
N SER A 1085 -21.91 -12.64 13.74
CA SER A 1085 -22.07 -11.62 12.70
C SER A 1085 -23.48 -11.40 12.14
N VAL A 1086 -23.87 -10.13 12.21
CA VAL A 1086 -24.66 -9.35 11.24
C VAL A 1086 -25.79 -8.65 11.98
N VAL A 1087 -25.43 -7.64 12.76
CA VAL A 1087 -26.31 -6.50 12.98
C VAL A 1087 -25.43 -5.25 12.87
N LEU A 1088 -25.60 -4.57 11.74
CA LEU A 1088 -25.24 -3.16 11.48
C LEU A 1088 -23.80 -2.83 11.06
N GLY A 1089 -23.47 -3.18 9.81
CA GLY A 1089 -22.91 -2.20 8.88
C GLY A 1089 -23.94 -2.02 7.76
N SER A 1090 -24.51 -0.87 7.44
CA SER A 1090 -24.12 0.50 7.71
C SER A 1090 -25.35 1.40 7.87
N GLU A 1091 -25.34 2.27 8.87
CA GLU A 1091 -26.34 3.32 9.04
C GLU A 1091 -26.39 4.26 7.81
N LYS A 1092 -25.32 4.34 7.01
CA LYS A 1092 -25.24 5.16 5.80
C LYS A 1092 -25.94 4.52 4.58
N VAL A 1093 -25.88 3.19 4.41
CA VAL A 1093 -26.64 2.50 3.34
C VAL A 1093 -28.11 2.41 3.72
N LEU A 1094 -28.42 2.18 5.00
CA LEU A 1094 -29.79 2.26 5.51
C LEU A 1094 -30.34 3.67 5.30
N LEU A 1095 -29.61 4.72 5.68
CA LEU A 1095 -30.02 6.11 5.47
C LEU A 1095 -30.13 6.48 3.98
N ALA A 1096 -29.24 5.99 3.11
CA ALA A 1096 -29.32 6.22 1.67
C ALA A 1096 -30.55 5.53 1.04
N LEU A 1097 -30.82 4.27 1.43
CA LEU A 1097 -32.04 3.56 1.04
C LEU A 1097 -33.29 4.26 1.58
N THR A 1098 -33.25 4.73 2.82
CA THR A 1098 -34.34 5.49 3.45
C THR A 1098 -34.56 6.81 2.71
N ILE A 1099 -33.52 7.60 2.41
CA ILE A 1099 -33.64 8.86 1.67
C ILE A 1099 -34.15 8.62 0.25
N VAL A 1100 -33.68 7.58 -0.45
CA VAL A 1100 -34.16 7.25 -1.80
C VAL A 1100 -35.63 6.84 -1.78
N VAL A 1101 -36.04 5.98 -0.84
CA VAL A 1101 -37.45 5.58 -0.68
C VAL A 1101 -38.33 6.78 -0.34
N HIS A 1102 -37.89 7.66 0.56
CA HIS A 1102 -38.66 8.86 0.95
C HIS A 1102 -38.70 9.92 -0.16
N THR A 1103 -37.66 10.05 -0.98
CA THR A 1103 -37.63 10.96 -2.13
C THR A 1103 -38.55 10.47 -3.25
N VAL A 1104 -38.58 9.15 -3.51
CA VAL A 1104 -39.53 8.54 -4.46
C VAL A 1104 -40.97 8.72 -3.95
N ILE A 1105 -41.21 8.56 -2.65
CA ILE A 1105 -42.50 8.84 -2.01
C ILE A 1105 -42.89 10.32 -2.16
N LEU A 1106 -41.96 11.25 -1.97
CA LEU A 1106 -42.18 12.69 -2.14
C LEU A 1106 -42.58 13.05 -3.59
N VAL A 1107 -41.89 12.48 -4.58
CA VAL A 1107 -42.19 12.64 -6.01
C VAL A 1107 -43.57 12.06 -6.34
N LEU A 1108 -43.93 10.91 -5.78
CA LEU A 1108 -45.25 10.28 -5.98
C LEU A 1108 -46.39 11.07 -5.31
N VAL A 1109 -46.15 11.71 -4.16
CA VAL A 1109 -47.11 12.63 -3.49
C VAL A 1109 -47.26 13.93 -4.26
N ALA A 1110 -46.17 14.47 -4.81
CA ALA A 1110 -46.20 15.70 -5.61
C ALA A 1110 -46.86 15.48 -6.99
N ALA A 1111 -46.78 14.28 -7.55
CA ALA A 1111 -47.20 13.98 -8.92
C ALA A 1111 -48.66 13.52 -9.10
N SER A 1112 -49.50 13.43 -8.06
CA SER A 1112 -50.84 12.83 -8.19
C SER A 1112 -51.97 13.72 -7.69
N ARG A 1113 -52.83 14.17 -8.64
CA ARG A 1113 -54.20 14.67 -8.36
C ARG A 1113 -55.30 13.64 -8.65
N SER A 1114 -54.96 12.48 -9.20
CA SER A 1114 -55.93 11.40 -9.43
C SER A 1114 -55.22 10.09 -9.77
N SER A 1115 -55.73 8.99 -9.19
CA SER A 1115 -55.47 7.58 -9.56
C SER A 1115 -54.34 6.85 -8.82
N PHE A 1116 -54.57 6.48 -7.55
CA PHE A 1116 -53.77 5.48 -6.82
C PHE A 1116 -54.55 4.16 -6.66
N GLY A 1117 -54.74 3.44 -7.77
CA GLY A 1117 -55.44 2.15 -7.79
C GLY A 1117 -54.65 1.00 -8.41
N ARG A 1118 -53.58 1.27 -9.18
CA ARG A 1118 -52.80 0.24 -9.90
C ARG A 1118 -51.39 -0.01 -9.36
N ALA A 1119 -50.85 0.87 -8.51
CA ALA A 1119 -49.49 0.73 -7.96
C ALA A 1119 -49.40 -0.13 -6.67
N SER A 1120 -50.54 -0.52 -6.08
CA SER A 1120 -50.61 -1.39 -4.88
C SER A 1120 -50.02 -2.78 -5.12
N TYR A 1121 -50.11 -3.31 -6.35
CA TYR A 1121 -49.56 -4.62 -6.70
C TYR A 1121 -48.02 -4.68 -6.69
N HIS A 1122 -47.34 -3.58 -6.98
CA HIS A 1122 -45.87 -3.55 -7.00
C HIS A 1122 -45.28 -3.41 -5.59
N CYS A 1123 -45.97 -2.70 -4.69
CA CYS A 1123 -45.58 -2.62 -3.28
C CYS A 1123 -45.76 -3.97 -2.55
N VAL A 1124 -46.84 -4.71 -2.83
CA VAL A 1124 -47.07 -6.06 -2.27
C VAL A 1124 -46.06 -7.07 -2.83
N ALA A 1125 -45.68 -6.97 -4.11
CA ALA A 1125 -44.64 -7.82 -4.71
C ALA A 1125 -43.25 -7.60 -4.09
N LEU A 1126 -42.90 -6.35 -3.77
CA LEU A 1126 -41.64 -6.01 -3.08
C LEU A 1126 -41.63 -6.46 -1.61
N LEU A 1127 -42.78 -6.39 -0.92
CA LEU A 1127 -42.96 -6.93 0.44
C LEU A 1127 -42.87 -8.47 0.46
N GLY A 1128 -43.41 -9.15 -0.56
CA GLY A 1128 -43.29 -10.60 -0.73
C GLY A 1128 -41.86 -11.08 -0.95
N LEU A 1129 -41.06 -10.35 -1.74
CA LEU A 1129 -39.63 -10.64 -1.96
C LEU A 1129 -38.79 -10.44 -0.69
N GLY A 1130 -39.14 -9.47 0.17
CA GLY A 1130 -38.52 -9.29 1.48
C GLY A 1130 -38.81 -10.46 2.44
N TYR A 1131 -40.07 -10.93 2.47
CA TYR A 1131 -40.49 -12.06 3.31
C TYR A 1131 -39.86 -13.40 2.84
N CYS A 1132 -39.74 -13.63 1.54
CA CYS A 1132 -39.08 -14.82 0.98
C CYS A 1132 -37.58 -14.87 1.30
N ASN A 1133 -36.89 -13.73 1.30
CA ASN A 1133 -35.47 -13.68 1.68
C ASN A 1133 -35.24 -13.93 3.18
N ILE A 1134 -36.12 -13.41 4.05
CA ILE A 1134 -36.04 -13.63 5.50
C ILE A 1134 -36.31 -15.11 5.84
N THR A 1135 -37.31 -15.73 5.21
CA THR A 1135 -37.65 -17.14 5.43
C THR A 1135 -36.61 -18.11 4.84
N HIS A 1136 -36.00 -17.77 3.71
CA HIS A 1136 -34.87 -18.54 3.16
C HIS A 1136 -33.64 -18.47 4.07
N TRP A 1137 -33.34 -17.30 4.63
CA TRP A 1137 -32.24 -17.10 5.58
C TRP A 1137 -32.47 -17.87 6.89
N HIS A 1138 -33.71 -17.91 7.39
CA HIS A 1138 -34.09 -18.69 8.59
C HIS A 1138 -33.95 -20.21 8.38
N ARG A 1139 -34.22 -20.73 7.17
CA ARG A 1139 -34.01 -22.15 6.81
C ARG A 1139 -32.52 -22.50 6.68
N VAL A 1140 -31.71 -21.64 6.06
CA VAL A 1140 -30.26 -21.85 5.97
C VAL A 1140 -29.60 -21.79 7.35
N HIS A 1141 -30.10 -20.93 8.25
CA HIS A 1141 -29.62 -20.85 9.63
C HIS A 1141 -29.98 -22.11 10.44
N GLN A 1142 -31.18 -22.68 10.28
CA GLN A 1142 -31.57 -23.95 10.92
C GLN A 1142 -30.78 -25.17 10.42
N ILE A 1143 -30.40 -25.20 9.13
CA ILE A 1143 -29.56 -26.28 8.57
C ILE A 1143 -28.13 -26.18 9.12
N ARG A 1144 -27.58 -24.96 9.23
CA ARG A 1144 -26.24 -24.72 9.80
C ARG A 1144 -26.15 -24.97 11.31
N THR A 1145 -27.20 -24.69 12.07
CA THR A 1145 -27.22 -25.02 13.51
C THR A 1145 -27.37 -26.52 13.76
N ARG A 1146 -28.09 -27.25 12.90
CA ARG A 1146 -28.13 -28.73 12.95
C ARG A 1146 -26.81 -29.38 12.52
N GLN A 1147 -26.10 -28.84 11.53
CA GLN A 1147 -24.75 -29.30 11.16
C GLN A 1147 -23.72 -29.04 12.27
N LYS A 1148 -23.75 -27.85 12.90
CA LYS A 1148 -22.86 -27.53 14.03
C LYS A 1148 -23.14 -28.35 15.29
N ALA A 1149 -24.38 -28.81 15.51
CA ALA A 1149 -24.72 -29.72 16.60
C ALA A 1149 -24.22 -31.16 16.33
N ALA A 1150 -24.12 -31.58 15.07
CA ALA A 1150 -23.53 -32.86 14.68
C ALA A 1150 -21.99 -32.84 14.71
N GLU A 1151 -21.37 -31.69 14.44
CA GLU A 1151 -19.91 -31.50 14.45
C GLU A 1151 -19.31 -31.30 15.87
N ALA A 1152 -20.14 -31.08 16.89
CA ALA A 1152 -19.72 -31.00 18.30
C ALA A 1152 -19.52 -32.38 18.98
N ILE A 1153 -19.69 -33.49 18.24
CA ILE A 1153 -19.53 -34.87 18.76
C ILE A 1153 -18.20 -35.53 18.34
N GLN A 1154 -17.37 -34.92 17.48
CA GLN A 1154 -16.06 -35.50 17.10
C GLN A 1154 -14.94 -34.45 17.09
N GLY A 1155 -13.85 -34.77 17.81
CA GLY A 1155 -12.65 -33.95 17.95
C GLY A 1155 -11.80 -33.81 16.66
N PRO A 1156 -10.70 -33.04 16.72
CA PRO A 1156 -10.20 -32.29 15.57
C PRO A 1156 -9.08 -33.00 14.80
N THR A 1157 -9.04 -32.81 13.47
CA THR A 1157 -7.82 -32.91 12.66
C THR A 1157 -7.80 -31.88 11.53
N GLU A 1158 -6.58 -31.55 11.10
CA GLU A 1158 -6.12 -30.30 10.49
C GLU A 1158 -6.31 -30.14 8.97
N SER A 1159 -6.10 -28.88 8.55
CA SER A 1159 -5.31 -28.45 7.37
C SER A 1159 -6.05 -27.84 6.17
N ALA A 1160 -5.31 -26.95 5.51
CA ALA A 1160 -5.74 -25.84 4.68
C ALA A 1160 -5.79 -26.15 3.17
N SER A 1161 -6.60 -25.40 2.40
CA SER A 1161 -6.13 -24.42 1.39
C SER A 1161 -7.13 -24.13 0.26
N SER A 1162 -7.16 -22.82 -0.11
CA SER A 1162 -7.53 -22.18 -1.40
C SER A 1162 -8.91 -22.41 -2.02
N ARG A 1163 -9.78 -21.38 -2.05
CA ARG A 1163 -9.92 -20.27 -3.05
C ARG A 1163 -10.51 -20.78 -4.38
N ALA A 1164 -11.73 -20.41 -4.81
CA ALA A 1164 -12.37 -19.10 -5.08
C ALA A 1164 -12.65 -19.01 -6.59
N VAL A 1165 -13.43 -17.99 -7.00
CA VAL A 1165 -13.53 -17.41 -8.37
C VAL A 1165 -14.59 -18.06 -9.29
N THR A 1166 -15.49 -17.38 -10.02
CA THR A 1166 -15.91 -15.96 -10.20
C THR A 1166 -17.08 -15.89 -11.23
N SER A 1167 -17.85 -14.79 -11.19
CA SER A 1167 -18.31 -13.93 -12.32
C SER A 1167 -19.20 -14.52 -13.44
N ALA A 1168 -19.93 -13.81 -14.29
CA ALA A 1168 -20.21 -12.41 -14.63
C ALA A 1168 -21.59 -12.44 -15.35
N GLY A 1169 -22.38 -11.37 -15.46
CA GLY A 1169 -22.16 -10.28 -16.41
C GLY A 1169 -23.50 -9.82 -17.02
N LEU A 1170 -23.61 -8.51 -17.25
CA LEU A 1170 -24.64 -7.76 -18.01
C LEU A 1170 -24.64 -8.16 -19.50
N PRO A 1171 -25.73 -7.92 -20.30
CA PRO A 1171 -25.92 -6.62 -20.98
C PRO A 1171 -27.36 -6.18 -21.40
N VAL A 1172 -27.54 -4.85 -21.41
CA VAL A 1172 -28.11 -3.92 -22.45
C VAL A 1172 -29.56 -4.03 -22.98
N GLU A 1173 -30.25 -2.88 -22.85
CA GLU A 1173 -31.35 -2.23 -23.59
C GLU A 1173 -32.29 -3.00 -24.54
N LEU A 1174 -33.61 -2.76 -24.38
CA LEU A 1174 -34.50 -2.34 -25.48
C LEU A 1174 -35.86 -1.82 -24.95
N ALA A 1175 -36.35 -0.71 -25.50
CA ALA A 1175 -37.70 -0.22 -25.29
C ALA A 1175 -38.50 -0.30 -26.60
N TRP A 1176 -39.61 -1.04 -26.63
CA TRP A 1176 -40.86 -0.63 -27.31
C TRP A 1176 -42.06 -1.55 -27.00
N ARG A 1177 -43.04 -0.96 -26.30
CA ARG A 1177 -44.52 -1.04 -26.41
C ARG A 1177 -45.27 -2.39 -26.64
N THR A 1178 -45.94 -2.82 -25.55
CA THR A 1178 -47.40 -3.07 -25.37
C THR A 1178 -48.20 -3.88 -26.40
N GLN A 1179 -48.84 -5.00 -25.97
CA GLN A 1179 -50.27 -5.06 -25.60
C GLN A 1179 -50.76 -6.48 -25.20
N GLN A 1180 -51.60 -6.49 -24.14
CA GLN A 1180 -52.78 -7.33 -23.92
C GLN A 1180 -52.69 -8.78 -23.38
N MET A 1181 -53.30 -8.90 -22.19
CA MET A 1181 -54.35 -9.86 -21.78
C MET A 1181 -53.92 -11.31 -21.52
N THR A 1182 -53.77 -11.71 -20.24
CA THR A 1182 -54.82 -12.29 -19.36
C THR A 1182 -55.50 -13.52 -19.95
N ASP A 1183 -55.14 -14.72 -19.47
CA ASP A 1183 -56.16 -15.71 -19.09
C ASP A 1183 -55.65 -16.86 -18.18
N VAL A 1184 -56.61 -17.39 -17.43
CA VAL A 1184 -56.62 -18.35 -16.31
C VAL A 1184 -56.18 -19.77 -16.77
N SER A 1185 -55.49 -20.62 -16.01
CA SER A 1185 -56.06 -21.40 -14.88
C SER A 1185 -55.02 -22.27 -14.15
N SER A 1186 -55.13 -22.25 -12.84
CA SER A 1186 -54.45 -23.10 -11.86
C SER A 1186 -55.27 -24.36 -11.60
N LYS A 1187 -54.90 -25.51 -12.18
CA LYS A 1187 -55.34 -26.84 -11.68
C LYS A 1187 -54.47 -28.07 -12.09
N GLY A 1188 -53.32 -27.88 -12.74
CA GLY A 1188 -52.55 -29.01 -13.32
C GLY A 1188 -51.21 -29.39 -12.66
N ILE A 1189 -50.66 -28.61 -11.73
CA ILE A 1189 -49.25 -28.78 -11.30
C ILE A 1189 -49.11 -29.42 -9.90
N ALA A 1190 -50.20 -29.53 -9.12
CA ALA A 1190 -50.16 -30.06 -7.76
C ALA A 1190 -50.06 -31.60 -7.66
N THR A 1191 -50.13 -32.36 -8.77
CA THR A 1191 -50.18 -33.83 -8.73
C THR A 1191 -48.92 -34.52 -9.30
N ARG A 1192 -47.91 -33.80 -9.78
CA ARG A 1192 -46.68 -34.41 -10.34
C ARG A 1192 -45.43 -34.38 -9.46
N LEU A 1193 -45.42 -33.60 -8.37
CA LEU A 1193 -44.24 -33.48 -7.50
C LEU A 1193 -44.26 -34.38 -6.25
N VAL A 1194 -45.28 -35.23 -6.09
CA VAL A 1194 -45.42 -36.16 -4.95
C VAL A 1194 -45.07 -37.62 -5.33
N GLN A 1195 -44.77 -37.92 -6.59
CA GLN A 1195 -44.49 -39.29 -7.06
C GLN A 1195 -43.00 -39.65 -7.21
N GLU A 1196 -42.05 -38.71 -7.06
CA GLU A 1196 -40.61 -39.03 -7.17
C GLU A 1196 -39.87 -39.12 -5.82
N ALA A 1197 -40.58 -39.04 -4.69
CA ALA A 1197 -39.96 -38.98 -3.36
C ALA A 1197 -40.02 -40.28 -2.52
N VAL A 1198 -40.53 -41.40 -3.05
CA VAL A 1198 -40.56 -42.68 -2.31
C VAL A 1198 -40.25 -43.85 -3.24
N GLY A 1199 -39.05 -44.44 -3.12
CA GLY A 1199 -38.68 -45.66 -3.84
C GLY A 1199 -37.24 -46.12 -3.62
N SER A 1200 -37.03 -46.84 -2.50
CA SER A 1200 -36.18 -48.06 -2.38
C SER A 1200 -34.72 -48.00 -2.90
N SER A 1201 -33.70 -47.89 -2.03
CA SER A 1201 -33.06 -48.96 -1.22
C SER A 1201 -31.92 -49.72 -1.92
N GLY A 1202 -30.77 -49.84 -1.25
CA GLY A 1202 -29.87 -50.99 -1.40
C GLY A 1202 -28.40 -50.68 -1.73
N VAL A 1203 -27.57 -50.53 -0.68
CA VAL A 1203 -26.42 -51.41 -0.30
C VAL A 1203 -25.74 -52.15 -1.47
N ASP A 1204 -24.42 -52.15 -1.72
CA ASP A 1204 -23.29 -52.38 -0.82
C ASP A 1204 -21.95 -52.13 -1.53
N GLY A 1205 -20.84 -52.12 -0.77
CA GLY A 1205 -19.63 -52.82 -1.21
C GLY A 1205 -18.37 -52.02 -1.52
N SER A 1206 -17.54 -51.87 -0.49
CA SER A 1206 -16.07 -52.07 -0.53
C SER A 1206 -15.15 -51.00 -1.14
N SER A 1207 -14.47 -50.30 -0.22
CA SER A 1207 -13.00 -50.14 -0.14
C SER A 1207 -12.18 -50.04 -1.44
N PHE A 1208 -11.38 -48.98 -1.60
CA PHE A 1208 -9.93 -49.03 -1.34
C PHE A 1208 -9.27 -47.65 -1.51
N LYS A 1209 -8.27 -47.43 -0.66
CA LYS A 1209 -7.41 -46.26 -0.48
C LYS A 1209 -6.49 -46.04 -1.69
N LEU A 1210 -5.99 -44.81 -1.87
CA LEU A 1210 -4.58 -44.62 -2.23
C LEU A 1210 -4.03 -43.27 -1.77
N HIS A 1211 -2.98 -43.40 -0.96
CA HIS A 1211 -2.01 -42.37 -0.59
C HIS A 1211 -0.97 -42.20 -1.71
N GLN A 1212 -0.43 -40.97 -1.81
CA GLN A 1212 0.94 -40.59 -2.19
C GLN A 1212 1.46 -40.91 -3.60
N ALA A 1213 1.69 -39.84 -4.37
CA ALA A 1213 3.03 -39.23 -4.54
C ALA A 1213 2.86 -37.76 -4.94
#